data_AF-R7T3S6-F1
#
_entry.id   AF-R7T3S6-F1
#
_cell.length_a   1.000
_cell.length_b   1.000
_cell.length_c   1.000
_cell.angle_alpha   90.00
_cell.angle_beta   90.00
_cell.angle_gamma   90.00
#
_symmetry.space_group_name_H-M   'P 1'
#
loop_
_entity.id
_entity.type
_entity.pdbx_description
1 polymer ?
#
loop_
_entity_poly.entity_id
_entity_poly.type
_entity_poly.pdbx_seq_one_letter_code
_entity_poly.pdbx_strand_id
1 'polypeptide(L)'
;MASTTADETGSSSNSSSSSSAEGSLGSPSPPDSPQVNGHSKSPQKTSNSNGPKYKLLHEGDIQLCKLNHTRTIVSKIMNSKYLRRWESHHLVLGSSELYSLTPTGFMDLPLLYSSIEDVNIISRWDAGQKFCIRITIGDGSVLLQANNSYLRDQWLHSVQWKRQCMKFEKLLKNTRRPEVLIKEIKNMISLSLHTPIQDGSVFQFPLDLVSQLLQESTDTISRVAHEQIIVALAPLLEHNHPTQEICDFFSKHCKNSPRSQIVIELFTPVVHRILKHNMDFGKFPRMRTFIQEYVQALSSQNDGIRVVQNFVMSMHGISSTCPHPRVLPNLVAVCLAAIYQCYEDKKAEGDFLCSCRLEPQHQRLFQVWVFTQPRSLPVISTLCNAFEFLIQVDRVLGENPNLSAMAFFFPPASASLIARNLVSRVTHVIFRLVVIIAEMADYEDWRPHLGSLLQPIPFPDDALGHEIFTSAMKKTIETVGNDPRCDVHQTVLGIRDGKEGWFHLYCPGGIACDDDGGLFSILLKRLMECCCRRKKFLQSMSKMISPCMLLALRENEAAMDVLCAVLEFEIIESADLKMQMITTLQSTEHGKHMYAALCERQIQLRELQQKGGPRKLTLPSKSTDADLAKMLCSGSFGNLECLSLAFTQVTSACANDLVKLPSLRYLNLWSTQFGDTGLQLLSEHLQKLQVLNLCETPVTDRGLSSLAAMKSLRKLNLNSTHLSALTFEGLKEKLPALQECDVRYTDAW
;
A
#
# COMPACT_ATOMS: atom_id res chain seq x y z
N MET A 1 -42.47 -1.08 -53.92
CA MET A 1 -42.31 -2.55 -53.89
C MET A 1 -42.35 -2.95 -52.42
N ALA A 2 -43.57 -3.02 -51.87
CA ALA A 2 -44.32 -4.26 -51.61
C ALA A 2 -43.66 -5.10 -50.50
N SER A 3 -44.28 -5.52 -49.40
CA SER A 3 -45.62 -5.35 -48.82
C SER A 3 -45.70 -6.34 -47.62
N THR A 4 -46.21 -5.91 -46.46
CA THR A 4 -47.20 -6.59 -45.55
C THR A 4 -46.98 -8.06 -45.09
N THR A 5 -47.38 -8.60 -43.92
CA THR A 5 -48.32 -8.33 -42.80
C THR A 5 -48.10 -9.49 -41.78
N ALA A 6 -48.09 -9.33 -40.46
CA ALA A 6 -49.22 -9.29 -39.49
C ALA A 6 -50.19 -10.50 -39.53
N ASP A 7 -50.30 -11.21 -38.38
CA ASP A 7 -51.53 -11.60 -37.62
C ASP A 7 -51.32 -12.87 -36.77
N GLU A 8 -51.45 -12.78 -35.43
CA GLU A 8 -52.61 -13.10 -34.56
C GLU A 8 -52.79 -14.61 -34.29
N THR A 9 -52.78 -15.06 -33.03
CA THR A 9 -53.96 -15.25 -32.13
C THR A 9 -53.39 -15.88 -30.82
N GLY A 10 -53.88 -15.72 -29.58
CA GLY A 10 -55.17 -15.30 -29.03
C GLY A 10 -55.70 -16.39 -28.07
N SER A 11 -55.83 -16.11 -26.76
CA SER A 11 -56.76 -16.69 -25.74
C SER A 11 -56.15 -16.61 -24.32
N SER A 12 -56.60 -15.69 -23.43
CA SER A 12 -57.72 -15.80 -22.45
C SER A 12 -57.47 -16.87 -21.37
N SER A 13 -57.60 -16.67 -20.06
CA SER A 13 -58.59 -15.89 -19.29
C SER A 13 -58.33 -15.96 -17.77
N ASN A 14 -58.75 -14.92 -17.04
CA ASN A 14 -59.47 -14.93 -15.74
C ASN A 14 -58.76 -15.46 -14.46
N SER A 15 -58.49 -14.60 -13.47
CA SER A 15 -59.33 -14.27 -12.28
C SER A 15 -59.51 -15.46 -11.32
N SER A 16 -59.43 -15.41 -9.99
CA SER A 16 -59.42 -14.36 -8.97
C SER A 16 -59.28 -15.07 -7.61
N SER A 17 -58.89 -14.30 -6.58
CA SER A 17 -59.35 -14.41 -5.18
C SER A 17 -59.02 -15.64 -4.30
N SER A 18 -58.16 -15.36 -3.31
CA SER A 18 -58.39 -15.51 -1.85
C SER A 18 -58.47 -16.89 -1.19
N SER A 19 -57.40 -17.15 -0.42
CA SER A 19 -57.36 -17.49 1.02
C SER A 19 -57.96 -18.79 1.56
N SER A 20 -57.06 -19.48 2.29
CA SER A 20 -57.18 -19.96 3.69
C SER A 20 -57.31 -21.46 3.97
N ALA A 21 -56.61 -21.82 5.06
CA ALA A 21 -56.82 -22.93 6.00
C ALA A 21 -56.13 -24.30 5.78
N GLU A 22 -55.11 -24.52 6.62
CA GLU A 22 -54.89 -25.64 7.56
C GLU A 22 -55.20 -27.10 7.17
N GLY A 23 -54.24 -27.99 7.44
CA GLY A 23 -54.45 -29.43 7.52
C GLY A 23 -53.20 -30.23 7.89
N SER A 24 -53.17 -30.75 9.11
CA SER A 24 -52.08 -31.51 9.76
C SER A 24 -51.97 -32.99 9.36
N LEU A 25 -50.81 -33.57 9.71
CA LEU A 25 -50.52 -34.98 10.09
C LEU A 25 -50.23 -36.05 9.02
N GLY A 26 -49.07 -36.71 9.16
CA GLY A 26 -48.84 -38.08 8.68
C GLY A 26 -47.41 -38.45 8.26
N SER A 27 -46.52 -38.76 9.20
CA SER A 27 -45.23 -39.48 8.98
C SER A 27 -45.48 -41.00 8.83
N PRO A 28 -44.68 -41.81 8.08
CA PRO A 28 -43.36 -42.27 8.57
C PRO A 28 -42.25 -42.59 7.51
N SER A 29 -41.00 -42.43 7.97
CA SER A 29 -39.73 -43.17 7.75
C SER A 29 -39.35 -43.83 6.40
N PRO A 30 -38.14 -43.54 5.86
CA PRO A 30 -37.41 -44.44 4.95
C PRO A 30 -36.37 -45.34 5.69
N PRO A 31 -35.98 -46.49 5.12
CA PRO A 31 -35.06 -47.43 5.77
C PRO A 31 -33.57 -47.13 5.52
N ASP A 32 -32.81 -47.26 6.60
CA ASP A 32 -31.45 -47.81 6.76
C ASP A 32 -30.37 -47.57 5.69
N SER A 33 -29.44 -46.71 6.10
CA SER A 33 -28.02 -46.71 5.72
C SER A 33 -27.28 -47.99 6.13
N PRO A 34 -26.08 -48.22 5.58
CA PRO A 34 -24.94 -48.55 6.43
C PRO A 34 -23.81 -47.52 6.31
N GLN A 35 -23.38 -47.09 7.48
CA GLN A 35 -22.29 -46.18 7.81
C GLN A 35 -20.91 -46.75 7.46
N VAL A 36 -19.97 -45.89 7.07
CA VAL A 36 -18.57 -46.01 7.50
C VAL A 36 -18.10 -44.64 8.01
N ASN A 37 -17.72 -44.63 9.28
CA ASN A 37 -17.34 -43.48 10.10
C ASN A 37 -15.97 -42.89 9.71
N GLY A 38 -15.90 -41.57 9.63
CA GLY A 38 -14.66 -40.79 9.70
C GLY A 38 -14.95 -39.46 10.38
N HIS A 39 -14.69 -39.37 11.68
CA HIS A 39 -14.96 -38.22 12.53
C HIS A 39 -14.23 -36.94 12.06
N SER A 40 -14.95 -36.03 11.41
CA SER A 40 -14.54 -34.61 11.34
C SER A 40 -15.04 -33.89 12.60
N LYS A 41 -14.15 -33.76 13.59
CA LYS A 41 -14.35 -32.79 14.68
C LYS A 41 -14.33 -31.41 14.05
N SER A 42 -15.50 -30.78 13.98
CA SER A 42 -15.63 -29.33 13.79
C SER A 42 -14.77 -28.62 14.85
N PRO A 43 -14.05 -27.53 14.51
CA PRO A 43 -13.30 -26.80 15.51
C PRO A 43 -14.30 -26.23 16.52
N GLN A 44 -14.22 -26.73 17.76
CA GLN A 44 -14.94 -26.18 18.89
C GLN A 44 -14.65 -24.69 18.95
N LYS A 45 -15.67 -23.87 18.72
CA LYS A 45 -15.66 -22.45 19.11
C LYS A 45 -15.27 -22.40 20.58
N THR A 46 -14.06 -21.95 20.85
CA THR A 46 -13.62 -21.57 22.18
C THR A 46 -14.60 -20.53 22.71
N SER A 47 -15.07 -20.74 23.93
CA SER A 47 -16.07 -19.91 24.60
C SER A 47 -15.56 -18.47 24.74
N ASN A 48 -15.99 -17.59 23.84
CA ASN A 48 -15.73 -16.17 23.96
C ASN A 48 -16.44 -15.60 25.19
N SER A 49 -15.69 -14.87 26.01
CA SER A 49 -16.18 -14.09 27.13
C SER A 49 -17.21 -13.05 26.67
N ASN A 50 -18.46 -13.21 27.10
CA ASN A 50 -19.60 -12.32 26.80
C ASN A 50 -19.54 -10.99 27.60
N GLY A 51 -18.38 -10.31 27.61
CA GLY A 51 -18.18 -9.03 28.29
C GLY A 51 -18.01 -7.84 27.32
N PRO A 52 -18.20 -6.60 27.81
CA PRO A 52 -17.86 -5.40 27.04
C PRO A 52 -16.37 -5.38 26.67
N LYS A 53 -16.08 -4.89 25.45
CA LYS A 53 -14.75 -4.86 24.83
C LYS A 53 -14.21 -3.43 24.84
N TYR A 54 -12.95 -3.27 25.23
CA TYR A 54 -12.32 -1.96 25.44
C TYR A 54 -11.12 -1.75 24.52
N LYS A 55 -10.93 -0.53 24.00
CA LYS A 55 -9.66 -0.17 23.34
C LYS A 55 -8.62 0.19 24.40
N LEU A 56 -7.35 -0.16 24.19
CA LEU A 56 -6.26 0.23 25.10
C LEU A 56 -6.14 1.76 25.13
N LEU A 57 -6.20 2.35 26.33
CA LEU A 57 -5.87 3.76 26.51
C LEU A 57 -4.35 3.93 26.56
N HIS A 58 -3.86 4.94 25.85
CA HIS A 58 -2.47 5.39 25.94
C HIS A 58 -2.36 6.69 26.72
N GLU A 59 -3.35 7.58 26.57
CA GLU A 59 -3.46 8.84 27.30
C GLU A 59 -4.93 9.28 27.42
N GLY A 60 -5.20 10.27 28.26
CA GLY A 60 -6.49 10.94 28.32
C GLY A 60 -6.69 11.84 29.53
N ASP A 61 -7.68 12.72 29.42
CA ASP A 61 -8.08 13.62 30.51
C ASP A 61 -8.88 12.87 31.58
N ILE A 62 -8.47 13.02 32.84
CA ILE A 62 -9.15 12.38 33.97
C ILE A 62 -8.99 13.20 35.26
N GLN A 63 -9.99 13.12 36.13
CA GLN A 63 -9.91 13.73 37.45
C GLN A 63 -9.22 12.77 38.42
N LEU A 64 -8.27 13.30 39.18
CA LEU A 64 -7.44 12.54 40.11
C LEU A 64 -7.57 13.07 41.54
N CYS A 65 -7.55 12.18 42.53
CA CYS A 65 -7.46 12.52 43.95
C CYS A 65 -6.51 11.55 44.69
N LYS A 66 -5.52 12.07 45.43
CA LYS A 66 -4.67 11.27 46.33
C LYS A 66 -5.26 11.19 47.74
N LEU A 67 -5.21 10.01 48.35
CA LEU A 67 -5.53 9.77 49.75
C LEU A 67 -4.31 9.20 50.47
N ASN A 68 -3.83 9.86 51.52
CA ASN A 68 -2.66 9.45 52.33
C ASN A 68 -2.99 8.40 53.41
N HIS A 69 -4.08 7.66 53.25
CA HIS A 69 -4.56 6.72 54.26
C HIS A 69 -4.79 5.33 53.68
N THR A 70 -4.40 4.32 54.45
CA THR A 70 -4.52 2.91 54.11
C THR A 70 -5.95 2.38 54.33
N ARG A 71 -6.18 1.14 53.89
CA ARG A 71 -7.46 0.48 53.55
C ARG A 71 -8.69 0.77 54.43
N THR A 72 -8.55 1.02 55.73
CA THR A 72 -9.64 1.08 56.72
C THR A 72 -10.34 2.44 56.85
N ILE A 73 -9.70 3.56 56.51
CA ILE A 73 -10.26 4.92 56.74
C ILE A 73 -10.84 5.53 55.45
N VAL A 74 -10.51 4.94 54.29
CA VAL A 74 -10.93 5.42 52.98
C VAL A 74 -12.44 5.58 52.93
N SER A 75 -13.26 4.59 53.29
CA SER A 75 -14.73 4.71 53.27
C SER A 75 -15.29 5.91 54.06
N LYS A 76 -14.66 6.30 55.18
CA LYS A 76 -15.06 7.47 55.98
C LYS A 76 -14.65 8.79 55.32
N ILE A 77 -13.44 8.86 54.77
CA ILE A 77 -12.94 10.04 54.02
C ILE A 77 -13.76 10.25 52.73
N MET A 78 -14.12 9.15 52.08
CA MET A 78 -14.90 9.09 50.85
C MET A 78 -16.34 9.62 51.03
N ASN A 79 -16.86 9.68 52.27
CA ASN A 79 -18.18 10.28 52.57
C ASN A 79 -18.11 11.77 52.92
N SER A 80 -16.92 12.33 53.22
CA SER A 80 -16.75 13.75 53.54
C SER A 80 -16.37 14.55 52.31
N LYS A 81 -17.18 15.55 51.91
CA LYS A 81 -16.88 16.40 50.73
C LYS A 81 -15.66 17.29 50.95
N TYR A 82 -15.31 17.59 52.20
CA TYR A 82 -14.26 18.56 52.57
C TYR A 82 -12.85 17.96 52.61
N LEU A 83 -12.70 16.64 52.60
CA LEU A 83 -11.42 15.95 52.73
C LEU A 83 -10.83 15.49 51.37
N ARG A 84 -11.40 15.95 50.25
CA ARG A 84 -11.04 15.52 48.89
C ARG A 84 -10.67 16.71 48.02
N ARG A 85 -9.43 16.73 47.53
CA ARG A 85 -8.96 17.68 46.52
C ARG A 85 -8.84 16.94 45.20
N TRP A 86 -9.65 17.33 44.21
CA TRP A 86 -9.60 16.79 42.87
C TRP A 86 -8.77 17.70 41.97
N GLU A 87 -7.89 17.10 41.18
CA GLU A 87 -7.04 17.78 40.22
C GLU A 87 -7.33 17.19 38.83
N SER A 88 -7.46 18.05 37.82
CA SER A 88 -7.66 17.62 36.43
C SER A 88 -6.30 17.40 35.79
N HIS A 89 -6.08 16.21 35.25
CA HIS A 89 -4.82 15.84 34.62
C HIS A 89 -5.05 15.24 33.25
N HIS A 90 -4.14 15.56 32.33
CA HIS A 90 -3.94 14.75 31.14
C HIS A 90 -2.93 13.66 31.48
N LEU A 91 -3.38 12.41 31.64
CA LEU A 91 -2.54 11.28 32.05
C LEU A 91 -2.06 10.47 30.85
N VAL A 92 -0.83 9.97 30.93
CA VAL A 92 -0.20 9.10 29.93
C VAL A 92 0.24 7.79 30.59
N LEU A 93 -0.12 6.68 29.95
CA LEU A 93 0.24 5.31 30.32
C LEU A 93 1.56 4.90 29.64
N GLY A 94 2.68 5.26 30.28
CA GLY A 94 4.04 4.95 29.84
C GLY A 94 4.37 3.45 29.88
N SER A 95 5.65 3.12 29.66
CA SER A 95 6.16 1.73 29.68
C SER A 95 6.31 1.19 31.11
N SER A 96 6.85 2.00 32.02
CA SER A 96 7.11 1.63 33.42
C SER A 96 6.29 2.45 34.44
N GLU A 97 5.63 3.51 34.00
CA GLU A 97 4.99 4.49 34.88
C GLU A 97 3.75 5.16 34.27
N LEU A 98 2.93 5.74 35.14
CA LEU A 98 1.79 6.60 34.83
C LEU A 98 2.18 8.04 35.18
N TYR A 99 2.19 8.95 34.21
CA TYR A 99 2.59 10.35 34.41
C TYR A 99 1.58 11.34 33.83
N SER A 100 1.70 12.62 34.16
CA SER A 100 0.81 13.67 33.63
C SER A 100 1.56 14.64 32.71
N LEU A 101 0.95 15.05 31.59
CA LEU A 101 1.44 16.16 30.76
C LEU A 101 1.18 17.53 31.39
N THR A 102 0.36 17.57 32.44
CA THR A 102 0.15 18.75 33.30
C THR A 102 0.63 18.40 34.70
N PRO A 103 1.96 18.29 34.93
CA PRO A 103 2.52 17.90 36.22
C PRO A 103 2.29 19.02 37.23
N THR A 104 1.28 18.83 38.06
CA THR A 104 0.93 19.72 39.17
C THR A 104 0.46 18.90 40.35
N GLY A 105 0.75 19.34 41.57
CA GLY A 105 0.15 18.76 42.78
C GLY A 105 0.56 17.29 42.97
N PHE A 106 -0.40 16.36 42.88
CA PHE A 106 -0.07 14.95 43.11
C PHE A 106 0.78 14.33 41.99
N MET A 107 0.54 14.72 40.74
CA MET A 107 1.25 14.17 39.58
C MET A 107 2.48 15.02 39.20
N ASP A 108 3.07 15.74 40.16
CA ASP A 108 4.38 16.38 40.00
C ASP A 108 5.48 15.34 39.72
N LEU A 109 5.31 14.13 40.28
CA LEU A 109 6.16 12.97 40.03
C LEU A 109 5.33 11.83 39.43
N PRO A 110 5.94 11.02 38.54
CA PRO A 110 5.25 9.89 37.93
C PRO A 110 4.99 8.75 38.93
N LEU A 111 3.88 8.04 38.73
CA LEU A 111 3.52 6.86 39.50
C LEU A 111 4.07 5.59 38.84
N LEU A 112 5.10 4.98 39.44
CA LEU A 112 5.70 3.74 38.95
C LEU A 112 4.72 2.55 39.07
N TYR A 113 4.59 1.74 38.00
CA TYR A 113 3.73 0.54 38.04
C TYR A 113 4.19 -0.49 39.09
N SER A 114 5.48 -0.52 39.45
CA SER A 114 6.03 -1.35 40.52
C SER A 114 5.49 -1.01 41.91
N SER A 115 5.05 0.23 42.12
CA SER A 115 4.48 0.69 43.39
C SER A 115 2.99 0.36 43.54
N ILE A 116 2.33 -0.04 42.44
CA ILE A 116 0.90 -0.37 42.44
C ILE A 116 0.71 -1.78 43.01
N GLU A 117 0.03 -1.85 44.15
CA GLU A 117 -0.38 -3.09 44.79
C GLU A 117 -1.60 -3.69 44.10
N ASP A 118 -2.63 -2.85 43.86
CA ASP A 118 -3.95 -3.29 43.39
C ASP A 118 -4.71 -2.18 42.65
N VAL A 119 -5.60 -2.56 41.72
CA VAL A 119 -6.45 -1.64 40.95
C VAL A 119 -7.88 -2.18 40.87
N ASN A 120 -8.83 -1.47 41.50
CA ASN A 120 -10.22 -1.92 41.64
C ASN A 120 -11.25 -0.83 41.36
N ILE A 121 -12.46 -1.24 40.98
CA ILE A 121 -13.63 -0.36 40.86
C ILE A 121 -14.16 0.00 42.25
N ILE A 122 -14.55 1.27 42.43
CA ILE A 122 -15.28 1.71 43.62
C ILE A 122 -16.79 1.65 43.32
N SER A 123 -17.48 0.66 43.90
CA SER A 123 -18.90 0.38 43.60
C SER A 123 -19.90 1.09 44.51
N ARG A 124 -19.49 1.57 45.70
CA ARG A 124 -20.37 2.21 46.69
C ARG A 124 -19.76 3.52 47.18
N TRP A 125 -20.18 4.65 46.61
CA TRP A 125 -19.58 5.98 46.87
C TRP A 125 -20.59 7.11 47.06
N ASP A 126 -21.69 7.17 46.29
CA ASP A 126 -22.70 8.23 46.47
C ASP A 126 -24.01 7.86 45.73
N ALA A 127 -25.12 8.52 46.08
CA ALA A 127 -26.41 8.38 45.38
C ALA A 127 -26.37 8.85 43.91
N GLY A 128 -25.32 9.56 43.51
CA GLY A 128 -25.12 10.13 42.16
C GLY A 128 -24.18 9.37 41.21
N GLN A 129 -23.92 8.07 41.43
CA GLN A 129 -23.14 7.18 40.54
C GLN A 129 -21.86 7.82 39.91
N LYS A 130 -20.86 8.20 40.72
CA LYS A 130 -19.56 8.63 40.18
C LYS A 130 -18.70 7.42 39.77
N PHE A 131 -18.18 7.41 38.54
CA PHE A 131 -17.45 6.27 37.98
C PHE A 131 -15.95 6.34 38.31
N CYS A 132 -15.55 5.75 39.45
CA CYS A 132 -14.17 5.83 39.93
C CYS A 132 -13.44 4.48 39.97
N ILE A 133 -12.14 4.50 39.69
CA ILE A 133 -11.19 3.43 40.00
C ILE A 133 -10.25 3.86 41.12
N ARG A 134 -9.82 2.89 41.92
CA ARG A 134 -8.84 3.05 42.99
C ARG A 134 -7.58 2.28 42.65
N ILE A 135 -6.46 3.00 42.58
CA ILE A 135 -5.11 2.46 42.51
C ILE A 135 -4.53 2.49 43.92
N THR A 136 -4.20 1.32 44.48
CA THR A 136 -3.60 1.20 45.82
C THR A 136 -2.08 1.18 45.69
N ILE A 137 -1.43 2.03 46.49
CA ILE A 137 0.03 2.21 46.54
C ILE A 137 0.48 2.11 48.00
N GLY A 138 1.77 1.84 48.24
CA GLY A 138 2.27 1.56 49.60
C GLY A 138 2.00 2.67 50.63
N ASP A 139 1.98 3.94 50.21
CA ASP A 139 1.74 5.12 51.06
C ASP A 139 0.30 5.65 51.00
N GLY A 140 -0.64 4.99 50.30
CA GLY A 140 -2.01 5.48 50.18
C GLY A 140 -2.83 4.93 49.03
N SER A 141 -3.68 5.77 48.45
CA SER A 141 -4.51 5.40 47.30
C SER A 141 -4.73 6.58 46.37
N VAL A 142 -4.68 6.32 45.07
CA VAL A 142 -4.97 7.26 44.00
C VAL A 142 -6.32 6.90 43.41
N LEU A 143 -7.22 7.88 43.36
CA LEU A 143 -8.54 7.72 42.77
C LEU A 143 -8.55 8.40 41.41
N LEU A 144 -9.03 7.69 40.40
CA LEU A 144 -9.28 8.25 39.08
C LEU A 144 -10.78 8.23 38.82
N GLN A 145 -11.36 9.40 38.54
CA GLN A 145 -12.78 9.58 38.27
C GLN A 145 -12.99 9.84 36.78
N ALA A 146 -13.71 8.93 36.13
CA ALA A 146 -14.09 9.04 34.72
C ALA A 146 -15.51 9.60 34.56
N ASN A 147 -15.81 10.06 33.34
CA ASN A 147 -17.10 10.68 33.01
C ASN A 147 -18.26 9.67 32.91
N ASN A 148 -17.96 8.40 32.59
CA ASN A 148 -18.94 7.34 32.46
C ASN A 148 -18.35 5.97 32.86
N SER A 149 -19.21 4.96 33.01
CA SER A 149 -18.80 3.59 33.39
C SER A 149 -17.87 2.94 32.38
N TYR A 150 -18.08 3.19 31.08
CA TYR A 150 -17.26 2.63 30.01
C TYR A 150 -15.82 3.12 30.11
N LEU A 151 -15.61 4.44 30.21
CA LEU A 151 -14.28 5.04 30.36
C LEU A 151 -13.59 4.59 31.65
N ARG A 152 -14.34 4.46 32.76
CA ARG A 152 -13.80 3.92 34.03
C ARG A 152 -13.23 2.52 33.82
N ASP A 153 -13.98 1.63 33.20
CA ASP A 153 -13.57 0.24 32.98
C ASP A 153 -12.48 0.14 31.90
N GLN A 154 -12.49 1.05 30.92
CA GLN A 154 -11.40 1.21 29.97
C GLN A 154 -10.08 1.60 30.66
N TRP A 155 -10.11 2.57 31.58
CA TRP A 155 -8.96 2.95 32.40
C TRP A 155 -8.51 1.81 33.31
N LEU A 156 -9.45 1.11 33.97
CA LEU A 156 -9.16 -0.05 34.81
C LEU A 156 -8.32 -1.09 34.07
N HIS A 157 -8.84 -1.57 32.93
CA HIS A 157 -8.20 -2.63 32.18
C HIS A 157 -6.89 -2.16 31.55
N SER A 158 -6.81 -0.91 31.07
CA SER A 158 -5.59 -0.36 30.48
C SER A 158 -4.44 -0.25 31.49
N VAL A 159 -4.72 0.24 32.70
CA VAL A 159 -3.72 0.30 33.80
C VAL A 159 -3.30 -1.11 34.23
N GLN A 160 -4.26 -2.01 34.40
CA GLN A 160 -3.97 -3.41 34.76
C GLN A 160 -3.08 -4.09 33.71
N TRP A 161 -3.38 -3.90 32.42
CA TRP A 161 -2.60 -4.45 31.31
C TRP A 161 -1.17 -3.92 31.32
N LYS A 162 -0.97 -2.59 31.40
CA LYS A 162 0.36 -1.97 31.44
C LYS A 162 1.21 -2.44 32.62
N ARG A 163 0.59 -2.59 33.79
CA ARG A 163 1.25 -3.17 34.97
C ARG A 163 1.72 -4.61 34.71
N GLN A 164 0.92 -5.44 34.05
CA GLN A 164 1.33 -6.81 33.72
C GLN A 164 2.43 -6.84 32.66
N CYS A 165 2.38 -5.98 31.65
CA CYS A 165 3.46 -5.84 30.66
C CYS A 165 4.81 -5.59 31.33
N MET A 166 4.88 -4.60 32.21
CA MET A 166 6.09 -4.27 32.98
C MET A 166 6.57 -5.45 33.84
N LYS A 167 5.64 -6.16 34.48
CA LYS A 167 5.96 -7.35 35.28
C LYS A 167 6.56 -8.47 34.42
N PHE A 168 5.97 -8.79 33.27
CA PHE A 168 6.49 -9.82 32.37
C PHE A 168 7.84 -9.43 31.79
N GLU A 169 8.04 -8.17 31.40
CA GLU A 169 9.32 -7.67 30.91
C GLU A 169 10.43 -7.87 31.96
N LYS A 170 10.17 -7.48 33.21
CA LYS A 170 11.13 -7.69 34.31
C LYS A 170 11.34 -9.17 34.62
N LEU A 171 10.28 -9.97 34.60
CA LEU A 171 10.35 -11.39 34.95
C LEU A 171 11.14 -12.18 33.91
N LEU A 172 10.86 -11.99 32.63
CA LEU A 172 11.49 -12.74 31.56
C LEU A 172 12.97 -12.36 31.40
N LYS A 173 13.33 -11.07 31.52
CA LYS A 173 14.74 -10.62 31.50
C LYS A 173 15.60 -11.21 32.62
N ASN A 174 15.01 -11.50 33.79
CA ASN A 174 15.74 -12.02 34.94
C ASN A 174 15.69 -13.55 35.09
N THR A 175 14.88 -14.25 34.29
CA THR A 175 14.68 -15.69 34.43
C THR A 175 15.72 -16.47 33.62
N ARG A 176 16.55 -17.26 34.31
CA ARG A 176 17.56 -18.13 33.65
C ARG A 176 17.15 -19.59 33.48
N ARG A 177 16.03 -20.02 34.09
CA ARG A 177 15.56 -21.42 34.04
C ARG A 177 14.60 -21.61 32.86
N PRO A 178 14.88 -22.50 31.88
CA PRO A 178 14.07 -22.64 30.66
C PRO A 178 12.60 -23.01 30.92
N GLU A 179 12.34 -23.90 31.88
CA GLU A 179 10.98 -24.33 32.23
C GLU A 179 10.12 -23.20 32.78
N VAL A 180 10.72 -22.34 33.61
CA VAL A 180 10.06 -21.17 34.18
C VAL A 180 9.82 -20.14 33.08
N LEU A 181 10.81 -19.91 32.22
CA LEU A 181 10.69 -19.00 31.08
C LEU A 181 9.49 -19.39 30.18
N ILE A 182 9.38 -20.66 29.79
CA ILE A 182 8.28 -21.16 28.96
C ILE A 182 6.93 -21.00 29.66
N LYS A 183 6.86 -21.30 30.97
CA LYS A 183 5.64 -21.16 31.75
C LYS A 183 5.16 -19.70 31.75
N GLU A 184 6.07 -18.76 31.95
CA GLU A 184 5.73 -17.33 31.98
C GLU A 184 5.39 -16.77 30.61
N ILE A 185 6.04 -17.24 29.53
CA ILE A 185 5.62 -16.94 28.15
C ILE A 185 4.18 -17.42 27.92
N LYS A 186 3.85 -18.66 28.30
CA LYS A 186 2.48 -19.20 28.18
C LYS A 186 1.48 -18.39 28.99
N ASN A 187 1.83 -17.96 30.20
CA ASN A 187 0.98 -17.10 31.03
C ASN A 187 0.72 -15.73 30.38
N MET A 188 1.77 -15.11 29.83
CA MET A 188 1.67 -13.82 29.13
C MET A 188 0.76 -13.92 27.91
N ILE A 189 0.93 -14.96 27.10
CA ILE A 189 0.11 -15.18 25.90
C ILE A 189 -1.35 -15.47 26.30
N SER A 190 -1.56 -16.29 27.33
CA SER A 190 -2.89 -16.55 27.87
C SER A 190 -3.58 -15.25 28.34
N LEU A 191 -2.86 -14.37 29.05
CA LEU A 191 -3.41 -13.06 29.46
C LEU A 191 -3.80 -12.21 28.25
N SER A 192 -2.98 -12.23 27.19
CA SER A 192 -3.21 -11.47 25.96
C SER A 192 -4.46 -11.94 25.19
N LEU A 193 -4.76 -13.24 25.24
CA LEU A 193 -5.93 -13.83 24.58
C LEU A 193 -7.24 -13.62 25.36
N HIS A 194 -7.17 -13.50 26.68
CA HIS A 194 -8.36 -13.44 27.55
C HIS A 194 -8.65 -12.05 28.12
N THR A 195 -7.77 -11.07 27.89
CA THR A 195 -8.01 -9.69 28.32
C THR A 195 -9.23 -9.10 27.61
N PRO A 196 -10.05 -8.27 28.29
CA PRO A 196 -11.17 -7.56 27.66
C PRO A 196 -10.72 -6.43 26.71
N ILE A 197 -9.40 -6.18 26.61
CA ILE A 197 -8.83 -5.17 25.72
C ILE A 197 -8.71 -5.72 24.28
N GLN A 198 -9.30 -5.03 23.33
CA GLN A 198 -9.24 -5.32 21.90
C GLN A 198 -8.41 -4.27 21.17
N ASP A 199 -7.10 -4.39 21.27
CA ASP A 199 -6.15 -3.54 20.57
C ASP A 199 -5.04 -4.40 19.96
N GLY A 200 -4.57 -4.07 18.75
CA GLY A 200 -3.52 -4.84 18.09
C GLY A 200 -2.21 -4.91 18.90
N SER A 201 -1.92 -3.86 19.67
CA SER A 201 -0.75 -3.82 20.55
C SER A 201 -0.75 -4.88 21.65
N VAL A 202 -1.92 -5.38 22.07
CA VAL A 202 -2.06 -6.43 23.08
C VAL A 202 -1.46 -7.75 22.58
N PHE A 203 -1.72 -8.07 21.30
CA PHE A 203 -1.21 -9.30 20.70
C PHE A 203 0.21 -9.14 20.16
N GLN A 204 0.63 -7.91 19.83
CA GLN A 204 1.98 -7.61 19.37
C GLN A 204 3.00 -7.62 20.52
N PHE A 205 2.63 -7.11 21.71
CA PHE A 205 3.54 -7.02 22.86
C PHE A 205 4.25 -8.35 23.23
N PRO A 206 3.53 -9.50 23.34
CA PRO A 206 4.19 -10.78 23.58
C PRO A 206 5.18 -11.18 22.49
N LEU A 207 4.89 -10.87 21.22
CA LEU A 207 5.77 -11.18 20.10
C LEU A 207 7.05 -10.35 20.16
N ASP A 208 6.94 -9.07 20.50
CA ASP A 208 8.09 -8.17 20.64
C ASP A 208 8.99 -8.57 21.82
N LEU A 209 8.38 -8.92 22.95
CA LEU A 209 9.13 -9.33 24.13
C LEU A 209 9.83 -10.68 23.93
N VAL A 210 9.16 -11.64 23.27
CA VAL A 210 9.80 -12.92 22.91
C VAL A 210 10.89 -12.70 21.87
N SER A 211 10.72 -11.79 20.90
CA SER A 211 11.77 -11.41 19.95
C SER A 211 13.03 -10.91 20.67
N GLN A 212 12.89 -10.00 21.64
CA GLN A 212 14.01 -9.51 22.44
C GLN A 212 14.74 -10.64 23.18
N LEU A 213 14.00 -11.57 23.80
CA LEU A 213 14.58 -12.71 24.50
C LEU A 213 15.34 -13.65 23.56
N LEU A 214 14.80 -13.89 22.36
CA LEU A 214 15.44 -14.73 21.35
C LEU A 214 16.75 -14.11 20.84
N GLN A 215 16.81 -12.78 20.75
CA GLN A 215 18.03 -12.05 20.37
C GLN A 215 19.12 -12.16 21.44
N GLU A 216 18.76 -12.15 22.72
CA GLU A 216 19.71 -12.22 23.85
C GLU A 216 20.17 -13.66 24.18
N SER A 217 19.43 -14.69 23.77
CA SER A 217 19.56 -16.07 24.31
C SER A 217 19.81 -17.17 23.28
N THR A 218 20.27 -16.85 22.07
CA THR A 218 20.26 -17.72 20.86
C THR A 218 20.92 -19.10 21.00
N ASP A 219 21.91 -19.25 21.89
CA ASP A 219 22.68 -20.50 22.07
C ASP A 219 22.29 -21.32 23.32
N THR A 220 21.42 -20.80 24.17
CA THR A 220 21.08 -21.38 25.49
C THR A 220 19.75 -22.14 25.55
N ILE A 221 18.94 -22.11 24.49
CA ILE A 221 17.61 -22.71 24.47
C ILE A 221 17.70 -24.16 23.96
N SER A 222 17.32 -25.13 24.79
CA SER A 222 17.29 -26.55 24.41
C SER A 222 16.28 -26.84 23.29
N ARG A 223 16.48 -27.91 22.51
CA ARG A 223 15.55 -28.30 21.42
C ARG A 223 14.10 -28.48 21.90
N VAL A 224 13.89 -29.02 23.10
CA VAL A 224 12.55 -29.20 23.69
C VAL A 224 11.92 -27.85 24.05
N ALA A 225 12.71 -26.92 24.59
CA ALA A 225 12.25 -25.56 24.87
C ALA A 225 11.90 -24.80 23.59
N HIS A 226 12.66 -25.04 22.51
CA HIS A 226 12.46 -24.42 21.20
C HIS A 226 11.07 -24.69 20.63
N GLU A 227 10.65 -25.96 20.57
CA GLU A 227 9.32 -26.35 20.05
C GLU A 227 8.18 -25.81 20.93
N GLN A 228 8.35 -25.85 22.26
CA GLN A 228 7.34 -25.36 23.20
C GLN A 228 7.10 -23.85 23.07
N ILE A 229 8.13 -23.07 22.72
CA ILE A 229 7.98 -21.64 22.43
C ILE A 229 7.17 -21.44 21.14
N ILE A 230 7.47 -22.19 20.07
CA ILE A 230 6.72 -22.09 18.80
C ILE A 230 5.23 -22.38 19.03
N VAL A 231 4.93 -23.48 19.72
CA VAL A 231 3.54 -23.86 20.05
C VAL A 231 2.86 -22.81 20.91
N ALA A 232 3.57 -22.20 21.87
CA ALA A 232 3.03 -21.14 22.70
C ALA A 232 2.67 -19.88 21.89
N LEU A 233 3.47 -19.53 20.86
CA LEU A 233 3.25 -18.35 20.02
C LEU A 233 2.13 -18.52 18.99
N ALA A 234 1.81 -19.76 18.58
CA ALA A 234 0.89 -20.04 17.49
C ALA A 234 -0.47 -19.30 17.57
N PRO A 235 -1.16 -19.20 18.73
CA PRO A 235 -2.44 -18.50 18.82
C PRO A 235 -2.35 -16.99 18.49
N LEU A 236 -1.20 -16.35 18.73
CA LEU A 236 -1.02 -14.92 18.43
C LEU A 236 -0.77 -14.67 16.94
N LEU A 237 -0.16 -15.65 16.27
CA LEU A 237 0.15 -15.61 14.84
C LEU A 237 -1.09 -15.87 13.97
N GLU A 238 -2.17 -16.39 14.56
CA GLU A 238 -3.50 -16.39 13.95
C GLU A 238 -4.08 -14.98 13.75
N HIS A 239 -3.52 -13.95 14.40
CA HIS A 239 -4.00 -12.57 14.27
C HIS A 239 -2.92 -11.56 13.87
N ASN A 240 -1.63 -11.87 14.01
CA ASN A 240 -0.52 -10.94 13.71
C ASN A 240 0.56 -11.59 12.85
N HIS A 241 1.40 -10.76 12.22
CA HIS A 241 2.60 -11.21 11.54
C HIS A 241 3.73 -11.47 12.56
N PRO A 242 4.56 -12.51 12.34
CA PRO A 242 5.75 -12.72 13.16
C PRO A 242 6.73 -11.54 12.99
N THR A 243 7.45 -11.22 14.06
CA THR A 243 8.57 -10.26 14.01
C THR A 243 9.76 -10.87 13.27
N GLN A 244 10.73 -10.03 12.90
CA GLN A 244 11.91 -10.46 12.16
C GLN A 244 12.74 -11.53 12.89
N GLU A 245 12.93 -11.40 14.19
CA GLU A 245 13.65 -12.38 15.03
C GLU A 245 12.87 -13.70 15.16
N ILE A 246 11.55 -13.63 15.24
CA ILE A 246 10.70 -14.82 15.24
C ILE A 246 10.77 -15.53 13.88
N CYS A 247 10.83 -14.80 12.77
CA CYS A 247 11.05 -15.38 11.45
C CYS A 247 12.40 -16.13 11.36
N ASP A 248 13.49 -15.56 11.88
CA ASP A 248 14.79 -16.24 11.93
C ASP A 248 14.73 -17.51 12.81
N PHE A 249 14.04 -17.41 13.95
CA PHE A 249 13.84 -18.53 14.84
C PHE A 249 13.07 -19.68 14.17
N PHE A 250 11.98 -19.36 13.44
CA PHE A 250 11.23 -20.34 12.66
C PHE A 250 12.03 -20.90 11.48
N SER A 251 12.81 -20.06 10.80
CA SER A 251 13.74 -20.47 9.74
C SER A 251 14.72 -21.54 10.24
N LYS A 252 15.31 -21.32 11.43
CA LYS A 252 16.21 -22.28 12.08
C LYS A 252 15.51 -23.61 12.41
N HIS A 253 14.22 -23.57 12.77
CA HIS A 253 13.42 -24.80 12.97
C HIS A 253 13.19 -25.55 11.66
N CYS A 254 12.81 -24.85 10.59
CA CYS A 254 12.63 -25.43 9.25
C CYS A 254 13.90 -26.15 8.76
N LYS A 255 15.08 -25.55 8.96
CA LYS A 255 16.38 -26.17 8.63
C LYS A 255 16.68 -27.42 9.43
N ASN A 256 16.53 -27.33 10.75
CA ASN A 256 16.97 -28.38 11.67
C ASN A 256 15.99 -29.54 11.77
N SER A 257 14.71 -29.31 11.49
CA SER A 257 13.63 -30.28 11.68
C SER A 257 12.56 -30.14 10.60
N PRO A 258 12.93 -30.31 9.30
CA PRO A 258 12.02 -30.05 8.18
C PRO A 258 10.78 -30.94 8.20
N ARG A 259 10.89 -32.17 8.73
CA ARG A 259 9.79 -33.16 8.85
C ARG A 259 8.95 -33.02 10.11
N SER A 260 9.12 -31.94 10.88
CA SER A 260 8.33 -31.67 12.08
C SER A 260 6.87 -31.36 11.73
N GLN A 261 5.94 -31.86 12.55
CA GLN A 261 4.52 -31.53 12.44
C GLN A 261 4.25 -30.03 12.64
N ILE A 262 5.11 -29.33 13.37
CA ILE A 262 5.07 -27.85 13.55
C ILE A 262 5.17 -27.14 12.19
N VAL A 263 6.05 -27.60 11.32
CA VAL A 263 6.21 -27.00 9.97
C VAL A 263 4.91 -27.18 9.20
N ILE A 264 4.34 -28.37 9.18
CA ILE A 264 3.16 -28.68 8.35
C ILE A 264 1.88 -28.04 8.92
N GLU A 265 1.68 -28.02 10.24
CA GLU A 265 0.41 -27.60 10.85
C GLU A 265 0.43 -26.14 11.32
N LEU A 266 1.51 -25.69 11.96
CA LEU A 266 1.56 -24.37 12.60
C LEU A 266 2.13 -23.28 11.68
N PHE A 267 3.13 -23.59 10.86
CA PHE A 267 3.71 -22.59 9.96
C PHE A 267 2.87 -22.34 8.71
N THR A 268 2.12 -23.34 8.23
CA THR A 268 1.27 -23.22 7.03
C THR A 268 0.29 -22.03 7.09
N PRO A 269 -0.52 -21.84 8.16
CA PRO A 269 -1.40 -20.68 8.27
C PRO A 269 -0.66 -19.33 8.34
N VAL A 270 0.53 -19.32 8.96
CA VAL A 270 1.38 -18.12 9.07
C VAL A 270 1.91 -17.71 7.70
N VAL A 271 2.44 -18.65 6.93
CA VAL A 271 2.94 -18.41 5.57
C VAL A 271 1.82 -18.03 4.62
N HIS A 272 0.63 -18.66 4.73
CA HIS A 272 -0.56 -18.24 3.99
C HIS A 272 -0.87 -16.77 4.23
N ARG A 273 -0.84 -16.30 5.48
CA ARG A 273 -1.11 -14.90 5.81
C ARG A 273 -0.06 -13.99 5.19
N ILE A 274 1.23 -14.29 5.38
CA ILE A 274 2.32 -13.46 4.84
C ILE A 274 2.17 -13.31 3.32
N LEU A 275 1.90 -14.41 2.60
CA LEU A 275 1.74 -14.38 1.14
C LEU A 275 0.45 -13.70 0.68
N LYS A 276 -0.63 -13.70 1.49
CA LYS A 276 -1.90 -13.05 1.15
C LYS A 276 -1.92 -11.56 1.46
N HIS A 277 -1.07 -11.04 2.33
CA HIS A 277 -1.00 -9.60 2.63
C HIS A 277 -0.02 -8.84 1.71
N ASN A 278 -0.12 -7.51 1.70
CA ASN A 278 0.83 -6.66 0.99
C ASN A 278 2.13 -6.59 1.79
N MET A 279 3.18 -7.27 1.32
CA MET A 279 4.44 -7.43 2.06
C MET A 279 5.61 -6.85 1.28
N ASP A 280 6.39 -6.00 1.95
CA ASP A 280 7.63 -5.44 1.43
C ASP A 280 8.81 -6.28 1.91
N PHE A 281 9.15 -7.33 1.15
CA PHE A 281 10.28 -8.21 1.47
C PHE A 281 11.65 -7.52 1.43
N GLY A 282 11.74 -6.32 0.84
CA GLY A 282 12.93 -5.48 0.91
C GLY A 282 13.14 -4.92 2.33
N LYS A 283 12.06 -4.51 3.00
CA LYS A 283 12.10 -4.05 4.40
C LYS A 283 12.17 -5.18 5.43
N PHE A 284 11.66 -6.37 5.07
CA PHE A 284 11.56 -7.52 5.98
C PHE A 284 12.32 -8.76 5.45
N PRO A 285 13.67 -8.71 5.39
CA PRO A 285 14.48 -9.77 4.76
C PRO A 285 14.38 -11.12 5.48
N ARG A 286 14.29 -11.12 6.81
CA ARG A 286 14.18 -12.36 7.61
C ARG A 286 12.85 -13.09 7.39
N MET A 287 11.79 -12.35 7.11
CA MET A 287 10.49 -12.92 6.77
C MET A 287 10.51 -13.59 5.41
N ARG A 288 11.24 -13.00 4.44
CA ARG A 288 11.52 -13.62 3.16
C ARG A 288 12.28 -14.93 3.33
N THR A 289 13.37 -14.92 4.12
CA THR A 289 14.15 -16.14 4.41
C THR A 289 13.26 -17.21 5.04
N PHE A 290 12.39 -16.85 5.99
CA PHE A 290 11.46 -17.81 6.57
C PHE A 290 10.57 -18.52 5.53
N ILE A 291 10.05 -17.78 4.54
CA ILE A 291 9.27 -18.40 3.46
C ILE A 291 10.13 -19.37 2.64
N GLN A 292 11.36 -18.99 2.30
CA GLN A 292 12.29 -19.85 1.54
C GLN A 292 12.55 -21.16 2.28
N GLU A 293 12.90 -21.07 3.57
CA GLU A 293 13.20 -22.23 4.41
C GLU A 293 11.98 -23.11 4.66
N TYR A 294 10.79 -22.51 4.80
CA TYR A 294 9.54 -23.25 4.93
C TYR A 294 9.22 -24.06 3.67
N VAL A 295 9.34 -23.44 2.49
CA VAL A 295 9.13 -24.13 1.20
C VAL A 295 10.11 -25.29 1.05
N GLN A 296 11.37 -25.08 1.41
CA GLN A 296 12.38 -26.12 1.37
C GLN A 296 12.04 -27.28 2.32
N ALA A 297 11.58 -26.97 3.53
CA ALA A 297 11.14 -27.97 4.50
C ALA A 297 9.92 -28.78 4.00
N LEU A 298 8.96 -28.15 3.30
CA LEU A 298 7.86 -28.84 2.63
C LEU A 298 8.36 -29.77 1.50
N SER A 299 9.35 -29.33 0.72
CA SER A 299 9.91 -30.14 -0.37
C SER A 299 10.68 -31.38 0.13
N SER A 300 11.12 -31.35 1.39
CA SER A 300 11.87 -32.44 2.04
C SER A 300 10.97 -33.54 2.63
N GLN A 301 9.64 -33.39 2.52
CA GLN A 301 8.65 -34.41 2.89
C GLN A 301 8.61 -35.56 1.87
N ASN A 302 7.99 -36.67 2.27
CA ASN A 302 7.66 -37.76 1.33
C ASN A 302 6.70 -37.21 0.25
N ASP A 303 7.00 -37.44 -1.03
CA ASP A 303 6.33 -36.80 -2.16
C ASP A 303 6.31 -35.26 -2.07
N GLY A 304 7.41 -34.64 -1.63
CA GLY A 304 7.49 -33.20 -1.33
C GLY A 304 7.00 -32.25 -2.43
N ILE A 305 7.16 -32.61 -3.71
CA ILE A 305 6.58 -31.85 -4.83
C ILE A 305 5.06 -31.80 -4.72
N ARG A 306 4.40 -32.94 -4.45
CA ARG A 306 2.95 -33.01 -4.30
C ARG A 306 2.48 -32.27 -3.05
N VAL A 307 3.28 -32.27 -1.97
CA VAL A 307 2.99 -31.49 -0.75
C VAL A 307 3.01 -29.99 -1.05
N VAL A 308 4.02 -29.52 -1.78
CA VAL A 308 4.12 -28.12 -2.22
C VAL A 308 2.96 -27.76 -3.16
N GLN A 309 2.58 -28.63 -4.09
CA GLN A 309 1.40 -28.43 -4.93
C GLN A 309 0.11 -28.31 -4.09
N ASN A 310 -0.10 -29.20 -3.13
CA ASN A 310 -1.27 -29.13 -2.25
C ASN A 310 -1.30 -27.85 -1.42
N PHE A 311 -0.13 -27.39 -0.94
CA PHE A 311 0.01 -26.11 -0.28
C PHE A 311 -0.40 -24.95 -1.20
N VAL A 312 0.08 -24.93 -2.45
CA VAL A 312 -0.33 -23.95 -3.46
C VAL A 312 -1.85 -23.95 -3.63
N MET A 313 -2.45 -25.12 -3.83
CA MET A 313 -3.91 -25.28 -3.98
C MET A 313 -4.69 -24.73 -2.78
N SER A 314 -4.16 -24.91 -1.57
CA SER A 314 -4.81 -24.44 -0.34
C SER A 314 -4.81 -22.92 -0.18
N MET A 315 -4.00 -22.18 -0.94
CA MET A 315 -4.01 -20.71 -0.93
C MET A 315 -5.13 -20.10 -1.78
N HIS A 316 -5.87 -20.90 -2.53
CA HIS A 316 -7.06 -20.50 -3.28
C HIS A 316 -8.32 -20.53 -2.40
N GLY A 317 -9.29 -19.65 -2.68
CA GLY A 317 -10.61 -19.76 -2.08
C GLY A 317 -11.36 -20.98 -2.62
N ILE A 318 -12.17 -21.65 -1.79
CA ILE A 318 -12.93 -22.85 -2.17
C ILE A 318 -13.85 -22.60 -3.38
N SER A 319 -14.26 -21.34 -3.60
CA SER A 319 -15.08 -20.88 -4.72
C SER A 319 -14.33 -20.01 -5.74
N SER A 320 -13.02 -19.79 -5.57
CA SER A 320 -12.24 -18.87 -6.40
C SER A 320 -11.45 -19.64 -7.46
N THR A 321 -11.66 -19.28 -8.72
CA THR A 321 -10.89 -19.79 -9.87
C THR A 321 -9.50 -19.15 -9.99
N CYS A 322 -9.18 -18.17 -9.16
CA CYS A 322 -7.87 -17.52 -9.09
C CYS A 322 -7.36 -17.43 -7.63
N PRO A 323 -6.03 -17.49 -7.40
CA PRO A 323 -5.44 -17.30 -6.08
C PRO A 323 -5.65 -15.87 -5.63
N HIS A 324 -5.47 -15.62 -4.33
CA HIS A 324 -5.40 -14.26 -3.83
C HIS A 324 -4.35 -13.47 -4.64
N PRO A 325 -4.66 -12.29 -5.20
CA PRO A 325 -3.86 -11.60 -6.21
C PRO A 325 -2.44 -11.22 -5.74
N ARG A 326 -2.20 -11.28 -4.43
CA ARG A 326 -0.90 -10.97 -3.80
C ARG A 326 0.05 -12.17 -3.69
N VAL A 327 -0.47 -13.40 -3.75
CA VAL A 327 0.34 -14.61 -3.45
C VAL A 327 1.45 -14.79 -4.48
N LEU A 328 1.12 -14.75 -5.77
CA LEU A 328 2.13 -14.95 -6.81
C LEU A 328 3.17 -13.81 -6.86
N PRO A 329 2.80 -12.51 -6.86
CA PRO A 329 3.79 -11.43 -6.79
C PRO A 329 4.72 -11.53 -5.59
N ASN A 330 4.17 -11.87 -4.41
CA ASN A 330 4.96 -12.07 -3.19
C ASN A 330 5.95 -13.23 -3.35
N LEU A 331 5.52 -14.34 -3.96
CA LEU A 331 6.40 -15.48 -4.22
C LEU A 331 7.50 -15.13 -5.23
N VAL A 332 7.17 -14.46 -6.33
CA VAL A 332 8.16 -14.05 -7.34
C VAL A 332 9.17 -13.07 -6.74
N ALA A 333 8.74 -12.18 -5.83
CA ALA A 333 9.65 -11.34 -5.07
C ALA A 333 10.61 -12.14 -4.18
N VAL A 334 10.10 -13.18 -3.50
CA VAL A 334 10.94 -14.12 -2.71
C VAL A 334 11.91 -14.88 -3.63
N CYS A 335 11.49 -15.27 -4.84
CA CYS A 335 12.32 -15.91 -5.87
C CYS A 335 13.45 -15.00 -6.35
N LEU A 336 13.12 -13.80 -6.82
CA LEU A 336 14.06 -12.81 -7.35
C LEU A 336 15.14 -12.48 -6.33
N ALA A 337 14.73 -12.28 -5.08
CA ALA A 337 15.66 -12.02 -4.00
C ALA A 337 16.57 -13.22 -3.67
N ALA A 338 16.07 -14.45 -3.78
CA ALA A 338 16.91 -15.65 -3.63
C ALA A 338 18.00 -15.72 -4.71
N ILE A 339 17.65 -15.40 -5.96
CA ILE A 339 18.62 -15.34 -7.08
C ILE A 339 19.65 -14.26 -6.82
N TYR A 340 19.21 -13.07 -6.44
CA TYR A 340 20.11 -11.94 -6.18
C TYR A 340 21.10 -12.30 -5.07
N GLN A 341 20.63 -12.92 -3.98
CA GLN A 341 21.51 -13.42 -2.92
C GLN A 341 22.51 -14.46 -3.44
N CYS A 342 22.05 -15.45 -4.23
CA CYS A 342 22.93 -16.45 -4.84
C CYS A 342 24.00 -15.83 -5.76
N TYR A 343 23.65 -14.77 -6.49
CA TYR A 343 24.58 -14.06 -7.34
C TYR A 343 25.63 -13.29 -6.52
N GLU A 344 25.21 -12.55 -5.48
CA GLU A 344 26.12 -11.80 -4.61
C GLU A 344 27.06 -12.72 -3.79
N ASP A 345 26.56 -13.83 -3.25
CA ASP A 345 27.37 -14.79 -2.49
C ASP A 345 28.49 -15.37 -3.37
N LYS A 346 28.18 -15.73 -4.63
CA LYS A 346 29.18 -16.26 -5.57
C LYS A 346 30.15 -15.21 -6.09
N LYS A 347 29.72 -13.95 -6.21
CA LYS A 347 30.60 -12.82 -6.51
C LYS A 347 31.63 -12.61 -5.40
N ALA A 348 31.23 -12.80 -4.13
CA ALA A 348 32.12 -12.69 -2.97
C ALA A 348 33.13 -13.85 -2.88
N GLU A 349 32.76 -15.04 -3.35
CA GLU A 349 33.63 -16.23 -3.34
C GLU A 349 34.70 -16.24 -4.45
N GLY A 350 34.68 -15.30 -5.40
CA GLY A 350 35.71 -15.17 -6.44
C GLY A 350 35.72 -16.27 -7.52
N ASP A 351 34.82 -17.25 -7.44
CA ASP A 351 34.76 -18.41 -8.32
C ASP A 351 33.86 -18.16 -9.54
N PHE A 352 34.37 -17.41 -10.52
CA PHE A 352 33.74 -17.33 -11.85
C PHE A 352 34.20 -18.44 -12.82
N LEU A 353 35.05 -19.36 -12.38
CA LEU A 353 35.65 -20.40 -13.24
C LEU A 353 35.94 -21.73 -12.53
N CYS A 354 34.93 -22.40 -11.96
CA CYS A 354 34.98 -23.85 -11.67
C CYS A 354 33.62 -24.33 -11.10
N SER A 355 33.32 -25.61 -10.86
CA SER A 355 32.97 -26.59 -11.87
C SER A 355 31.93 -27.65 -11.26
N CYS A 356 30.97 -28.34 -11.96
CA CYS A 356 30.42 -29.74 -11.70
C CYS A 356 29.43 -30.40 -12.72
N ARG A 357 29.49 -31.76 -12.88
CA ARG A 357 28.76 -32.69 -13.82
C ARG A 357 27.25 -32.96 -13.52
N LEU A 358 26.54 -33.60 -14.46
CA LEU A 358 25.14 -34.10 -14.37
C LEU A 358 25.05 -35.63 -14.62
N GLU A 359 24.23 -36.35 -13.85
CA GLU A 359 23.82 -37.74 -14.14
C GLU A 359 22.52 -37.80 -14.97
N PRO A 360 22.34 -38.79 -15.87
CA PRO A 360 21.28 -38.82 -16.89
C PRO A 360 19.86 -39.13 -16.39
N GLN A 361 19.67 -39.28 -15.08
CA GLN A 361 18.41 -39.81 -14.51
C GLN A 361 17.33 -38.72 -14.34
N HIS A 362 17.74 -37.45 -14.22
CA HIS A 362 16.85 -36.33 -13.91
C HIS A 362 16.31 -35.58 -15.15
N GLN A 363 16.85 -35.85 -16.35
CA GLN A 363 16.36 -35.23 -17.59
C GLN A 363 15.10 -35.91 -18.14
N ARG A 364 14.87 -37.20 -17.84
CA ARG A 364 13.67 -37.93 -18.32
C ARG A 364 12.39 -37.59 -17.56
N LEU A 365 12.49 -37.10 -16.31
CA LEU A 365 11.35 -36.59 -15.56
C LEU A 365 10.89 -35.20 -16.02
N PHE A 366 11.73 -34.50 -16.82
CA PHE A 366 11.49 -33.13 -17.27
C PHE A 366 10.54 -33.04 -18.47
N GLN A 367 10.55 -34.04 -19.36
CA GLN A 367 9.65 -34.08 -20.53
C GLN A 367 8.25 -34.60 -20.23
N VAL A 368 8.07 -35.36 -19.15
CA VAL A 368 6.77 -35.99 -18.84
C VAL A 368 5.84 -35.06 -18.06
N TRP A 369 6.38 -34.07 -17.34
CA TRP A 369 5.58 -33.23 -16.44
C TRP A 369 5.02 -31.96 -17.10
N VAL A 370 5.78 -31.30 -17.98
CA VAL A 370 5.35 -30.10 -18.74
C VAL A 370 4.19 -30.40 -19.69
N PHE A 371 3.97 -31.67 -20.08
CA PHE A 371 2.99 -32.08 -21.09
C PHE A 371 1.74 -32.80 -20.57
N THR A 372 1.55 -32.96 -19.25
CA THR A 372 0.45 -33.80 -18.71
C THR A 372 -0.51 -33.13 -17.72
N GLN A 373 -0.50 -31.80 -17.59
CA GLN A 373 -1.52 -31.10 -16.78
C GLN A 373 -2.71 -30.63 -17.64
N PRO A 374 -3.95 -30.80 -17.17
CA PRO A 374 -5.14 -30.31 -17.87
C PRO A 374 -5.06 -28.78 -17.94
N ARG A 375 -5.36 -28.23 -19.13
CA ARG A 375 -5.38 -26.80 -19.48
C ARG A 375 -6.41 -25.96 -18.69
N SER A 376 -6.84 -26.39 -17.51
CA SER A 376 -7.96 -25.78 -16.79
C SER A 376 -7.59 -24.74 -15.74
N LEU A 377 -6.32 -24.53 -15.34
CA LEU A 377 -5.92 -23.36 -14.51
C LEU A 377 -4.44 -22.98 -14.72
N PRO A 378 -4.11 -22.13 -15.71
CA PRO A 378 -2.73 -21.78 -16.02
C PRO A 378 -2.01 -21.04 -14.86
N VAL A 379 -2.75 -20.41 -13.94
CA VAL A 379 -2.23 -19.78 -12.72
C VAL A 379 -1.60 -20.75 -11.70
N ILE A 380 -2.21 -21.93 -11.52
CA ILE A 380 -1.68 -22.95 -10.61
C ILE A 380 -0.34 -23.45 -11.13
N SER A 381 -0.22 -23.61 -12.45
CA SER A 381 1.03 -23.99 -13.11
C SER A 381 2.12 -22.96 -12.81
N THR A 382 1.82 -21.67 -13.00
CA THR A 382 2.78 -20.58 -12.74
C THR A 382 3.21 -20.52 -11.26
N LEU A 383 2.29 -20.73 -10.31
CA LEU A 383 2.62 -20.82 -8.88
C LEU A 383 3.52 -22.03 -8.58
N CYS A 384 3.18 -23.21 -9.12
CA CYS A 384 4.01 -24.41 -8.97
C CYS A 384 5.41 -24.20 -9.55
N ASN A 385 5.51 -23.56 -10.72
CA ASN A 385 6.78 -23.19 -11.35
C ASN A 385 7.60 -22.26 -10.44
N ALA A 386 6.97 -21.26 -9.80
CA ALA A 386 7.66 -20.36 -8.87
C ALA A 386 8.19 -21.06 -7.62
N PHE A 387 7.47 -22.04 -7.06
CA PHE A 387 7.97 -22.84 -5.93
C PHE A 387 9.06 -23.84 -6.35
N GLU A 388 8.88 -24.53 -7.47
CA GLU A 388 9.90 -25.42 -8.02
C GLU A 388 11.19 -24.63 -8.27
N PHE A 389 11.05 -23.40 -8.75
CA PHE A 389 12.12 -22.45 -8.91
C PHE A 389 12.83 -22.11 -7.59
N LEU A 390 12.09 -21.75 -6.53
CA LEU A 390 12.67 -21.52 -5.19
C LEU A 390 13.47 -22.71 -4.68
N ILE A 391 12.91 -23.93 -4.82
CA ILE A 391 13.57 -25.16 -4.42
C ILE A 391 14.87 -25.36 -5.20
N GLN A 392 14.88 -25.03 -6.49
CA GLN A 392 16.08 -25.13 -7.32
C GLN A 392 17.15 -24.12 -6.93
N VAL A 393 16.77 -22.86 -6.68
CA VAL A 393 17.72 -21.82 -6.23
C VAL A 393 18.32 -22.22 -4.88
N ASP A 394 17.52 -22.71 -3.95
CA ASP A 394 18.01 -23.13 -2.63
C ASP A 394 18.88 -24.38 -2.69
N ARG A 395 18.56 -25.38 -3.54
CA ARG A 395 19.47 -26.51 -3.79
C ARG A 395 20.81 -26.06 -4.37
N VAL A 396 20.80 -25.03 -5.23
CA VAL A 396 22.03 -24.43 -5.75
C VAL A 396 22.84 -23.73 -4.65
N LEU A 397 22.18 -23.20 -3.61
CA LEU A 397 22.81 -22.59 -2.44
C LEU A 397 23.27 -23.63 -1.39
N GLY A 398 22.59 -24.77 -1.28
CA GLY A 398 22.79 -25.78 -0.23
C GLY A 398 23.81 -26.89 -0.54
N GLU A 399 24.36 -26.97 -1.76
CA GLU A 399 25.47 -27.89 -2.09
C GLU A 399 26.78 -27.41 -1.41
N ASN A 400 26.94 -27.78 -0.13
CA ASN A 400 28.09 -27.66 0.79
C ASN A 400 29.40 -26.95 0.34
N PRO A 401 29.93 -26.01 1.17
CA PRO A 401 31.31 -25.46 1.09
C PRO A 401 32.43 -26.50 1.29
N ASN A 402 32.10 -27.71 1.72
CA ASN A 402 33.05 -28.78 2.03
C ASN A 402 33.54 -29.58 0.82
N LEU A 403 33.12 -29.24 -0.41
CA LEU A 403 33.78 -29.72 -1.62
C LEU A 403 35.19 -29.15 -1.79
N SER A 404 35.53 -28.06 -1.08
CA SER A 404 36.90 -27.57 -0.94
C SER A 404 37.85 -28.57 -0.26
N ALA A 405 37.34 -29.48 0.58
CA ALA A 405 38.15 -30.48 1.29
C ALA A 405 38.44 -31.76 0.48
N MET A 406 37.78 -31.96 -0.67
CA MET A 406 38.09 -33.08 -1.59
C MET A 406 38.74 -32.65 -2.91
N ALA A 407 39.01 -31.36 -3.07
CA ALA A 407 39.71 -30.81 -4.25
C ALA A 407 41.25 -31.02 -4.21
N PHE A 408 41.80 -31.66 -3.17
CA PHE A 408 43.25 -31.89 -3.04
C PHE A 408 43.79 -33.14 -3.77
N PHE A 409 42.96 -33.91 -4.48
CA PHE A 409 43.36 -35.24 -5.00
C PHE A 409 43.10 -35.53 -6.48
N PHE A 410 42.87 -34.54 -7.36
CA PHE A 410 42.74 -34.83 -8.80
C PHE A 410 43.54 -33.88 -9.72
N PRO A 411 44.04 -34.37 -10.89
CA PRO A 411 44.90 -33.58 -11.79
C PRO A 411 44.12 -32.55 -12.63
N PRO A 412 44.80 -31.55 -13.23
CA PRO A 412 44.21 -30.29 -13.73
C PRO A 412 43.29 -30.37 -14.98
N ALA A 413 42.96 -31.55 -15.49
CA ALA A 413 42.25 -31.70 -16.77
C ALA A 413 40.71 -31.80 -16.63
N SER A 414 40.17 -31.94 -15.42
CA SER A 414 38.73 -32.13 -15.15
C SER A 414 37.97 -30.83 -14.78
N ALA A 415 38.67 -29.72 -14.55
CA ALA A 415 38.09 -28.43 -14.15
C ALA A 415 37.20 -27.78 -15.24
N SER A 416 37.47 -28.02 -16.53
CA SER A 416 36.75 -27.33 -17.63
C SER A 416 35.33 -27.86 -17.90
N LEU A 417 35.08 -29.14 -17.67
CA LEU A 417 33.78 -29.79 -17.92
C LEU A 417 32.77 -29.52 -16.79
N ILE A 418 33.33 -29.40 -15.59
CA ILE A 418 32.63 -29.17 -14.35
C ILE A 418 32.19 -27.64 -14.52
N ALA A 419 33.01 -26.69 -15.02
CA ALA A 419 32.68 -25.23 -15.10
C ALA A 419 31.49 -24.88 -16.02
N ARG A 420 31.35 -25.57 -17.15
CA ARG A 420 30.29 -25.32 -18.14
C ARG A 420 28.88 -25.67 -17.66
N ASN A 421 28.76 -26.60 -16.72
CA ASN A 421 27.47 -27.11 -16.25
C ASN A 421 26.83 -26.22 -15.18
N LEU A 422 27.61 -25.45 -14.41
CA LEU A 422 27.09 -24.55 -13.37
C LEU A 422 26.53 -23.24 -13.98
N VAL A 423 27.23 -22.69 -14.98
CA VAL A 423 26.74 -21.56 -15.80
C VAL A 423 25.44 -21.93 -16.49
N SER A 424 25.35 -23.13 -17.08
CA SER A 424 24.11 -23.66 -17.64
C SER A 424 22.96 -23.72 -16.62
N ARG A 425 23.22 -24.09 -15.36
CA ARG A 425 22.20 -24.13 -14.29
C ARG A 425 21.71 -22.74 -13.89
N VAL A 426 22.60 -21.75 -13.73
CA VAL A 426 22.20 -20.36 -13.39
C VAL A 426 21.49 -19.70 -14.57
N THR A 427 21.97 -19.88 -15.80
CA THR A 427 21.27 -19.46 -17.02
C THR A 427 19.90 -20.14 -17.14
N HIS A 428 19.78 -21.41 -16.79
CA HIS A 428 18.51 -22.14 -16.78
C HIS A 428 17.55 -21.66 -15.69
N VAL A 429 18.07 -21.31 -14.51
CA VAL A 429 17.32 -20.69 -13.40
C VAL A 429 16.80 -19.32 -13.87
N ILE A 430 17.67 -18.45 -14.35
CA ILE A 430 17.29 -17.14 -14.89
C ILE A 430 16.27 -17.29 -16.02
N PHE A 431 16.46 -18.25 -16.94
CA PHE A 431 15.52 -18.52 -18.03
C PHE A 431 14.15 -18.99 -17.52
N ARG A 432 14.09 -19.90 -16.53
CA ARG A 432 12.82 -20.30 -15.90
C ARG A 432 12.11 -19.14 -15.24
N LEU A 433 12.86 -18.26 -14.58
CA LEU A 433 12.29 -17.05 -14.00
C LEU A 433 11.71 -16.15 -15.10
N VAL A 434 12.41 -15.94 -16.21
CA VAL A 434 11.90 -15.14 -17.33
C VAL A 434 10.63 -15.75 -17.92
N VAL A 435 10.54 -17.09 -18.01
CA VAL A 435 9.32 -17.78 -18.43
C VAL A 435 8.16 -17.51 -17.45
N ILE A 436 8.40 -17.62 -16.14
CA ILE A 436 7.38 -17.31 -15.11
C ILE A 436 6.94 -15.85 -15.24
N ILE A 437 7.88 -14.92 -15.38
CA ILE A 437 7.62 -13.49 -15.56
C ILE A 437 6.82 -13.22 -16.83
N ALA A 438 7.14 -13.90 -17.94
CA ALA A 438 6.44 -13.77 -19.21
C ALA A 438 5.01 -14.32 -19.12
N GLU A 439 4.83 -15.49 -18.50
CA GLU A 439 3.49 -16.03 -18.20
C GLU A 439 2.67 -15.06 -17.35
N MET A 440 3.30 -14.42 -16.36
CA MET A 440 2.62 -13.44 -15.52
C MET A 440 2.17 -12.19 -16.29
N ALA A 441 2.98 -11.73 -17.24
CA ALA A 441 2.66 -10.55 -18.05
C ALA A 441 1.44 -10.76 -18.94
N ASP A 442 1.12 -12.01 -19.33
CA ASP A 442 -0.05 -12.33 -20.13
C ASP A 442 -1.38 -12.09 -19.35
N TYR A 443 -1.35 -11.98 -18.01
CA TYR A 443 -2.54 -11.71 -17.18
C TYR A 443 -2.71 -10.24 -16.81
N GLU A 444 -3.81 -9.64 -17.24
CA GLU A 444 -4.09 -8.21 -17.02
C GLU A 444 -4.09 -7.82 -15.54
N ASP A 445 -4.67 -8.63 -14.65
CA ASP A 445 -4.75 -8.34 -13.22
C ASP A 445 -3.37 -8.32 -12.53
N TRP A 446 -2.37 -8.97 -13.13
CA TRP A 446 -1.04 -9.14 -12.54
C TRP A 446 -0.03 -8.13 -13.06
N ARG A 447 -0.23 -7.59 -14.28
CA ARG A 447 0.66 -6.58 -14.88
C ARG A 447 1.00 -5.40 -13.95
N PRO A 448 0.09 -4.82 -13.14
CA PRO A 448 0.45 -3.74 -12.21
C PRO A 448 1.45 -4.17 -11.15
N HIS A 449 1.26 -5.35 -10.57
CA HIS A 449 2.14 -5.90 -9.55
C HIS A 449 3.48 -6.34 -10.14
N LEU A 450 3.44 -6.94 -11.34
CA LEU A 450 4.64 -7.35 -12.06
C LEU A 450 5.48 -6.13 -12.48
N GLY A 451 4.85 -5.09 -13.03
CA GLY A 451 5.52 -3.85 -13.37
C GLY A 451 6.23 -3.23 -12.17
N SER A 452 5.55 -3.16 -11.02
CA SER A 452 6.16 -2.70 -9.76
C SER A 452 7.28 -3.60 -9.26
N LEU A 453 7.23 -4.91 -9.51
CA LEU A 453 8.26 -5.86 -9.09
C LEU A 453 9.53 -5.75 -9.94
N LEU A 454 9.36 -5.42 -11.23
CA LEU A 454 10.44 -5.20 -12.17
C LEU A 454 11.04 -3.78 -12.06
N GLN A 455 10.63 -3.00 -11.06
CA GLN A 455 11.07 -1.63 -10.83
C GLN A 455 11.52 -1.46 -9.35
N PRO A 456 12.81 -1.17 -9.06
CA PRO A 456 13.90 -0.94 -10.01
C PRO A 456 14.29 -2.26 -10.68
N ILE A 457 15.08 -2.19 -11.75
CA ILE A 457 15.53 -3.38 -12.48
C ILE A 457 16.19 -4.35 -11.48
N PRO A 458 15.59 -5.52 -11.20
CA PRO A 458 16.00 -6.37 -10.08
C PRO A 458 17.10 -7.37 -10.48
N PHE A 459 17.82 -7.08 -11.56
CA PHE A 459 18.78 -7.98 -12.18
C PHE A 459 20.18 -7.36 -12.20
N PRO A 460 21.25 -8.16 -12.03
CA PRO A 460 22.61 -7.67 -12.09
C PRO A 460 23.00 -7.27 -13.52
N ASP A 461 23.96 -6.33 -13.64
CA ASP A 461 24.44 -5.81 -14.93
C ASP A 461 24.94 -6.92 -15.87
N ASP A 462 25.57 -7.97 -15.35
CA ASP A 462 26.03 -9.13 -16.13
C ASP A 462 24.88 -9.87 -16.82
N ALA A 463 23.73 -10.00 -16.14
CA ALA A 463 22.55 -10.63 -16.73
C ALA A 463 21.92 -9.73 -17.80
N LEU A 464 21.91 -8.41 -17.55
CA LEU A 464 21.45 -7.41 -18.51
C LEU A 464 22.36 -7.32 -19.75
N GLY A 465 23.63 -7.67 -19.64
CA GLY A 465 24.57 -7.77 -20.76
C GLY A 465 24.39 -9.01 -21.64
N HIS A 466 23.55 -9.98 -21.25
CA HIS A 466 23.39 -11.25 -21.95
C HIS A 466 22.20 -11.21 -22.93
N GLU A 467 22.47 -11.32 -24.24
CA GLU A 467 21.47 -11.18 -25.32
C GLU A 467 20.26 -12.13 -25.17
N ILE A 468 20.49 -13.40 -24.80
CA ILE A 468 19.38 -14.36 -24.59
C ILE A 468 18.43 -13.88 -23.47
N PHE A 469 18.96 -13.26 -22.41
CA PHE A 469 18.15 -12.80 -21.29
C PHE A 469 17.32 -11.57 -21.69
N THR A 470 17.96 -10.58 -22.31
CA THR A 470 17.29 -9.35 -22.75
C THR A 470 16.27 -9.63 -23.85
N SER A 471 16.58 -10.53 -24.79
CA SER A 471 15.62 -10.96 -25.81
C SER A 471 14.42 -11.70 -25.21
N ALA A 472 14.64 -12.55 -24.19
CA ALA A 472 13.55 -13.25 -23.50
C ALA A 472 12.67 -12.30 -22.66
N MET A 473 13.26 -11.27 -22.01
CA MET A 473 12.53 -10.26 -21.24
C MET A 473 11.74 -9.29 -22.11
N LYS A 474 12.14 -9.12 -23.37
CA LYS A 474 11.56 -8.15 -24.31
C LYS A 474 10.05 -8.26 -24.43
N LYS A 475 9.52 -9.48 -24.61
CA LYS A 475 8.07 -9.74 -24.71
C LYS A 475 7.34 -9.27 -23.44
N THR A 476 7.90 -9.55 -22.27
CA THR A 476 7.32 -9.11 -20.98
C THR A 476 7.25 -7.59 -20.90
N ILE A 477 8.35 -6.90 -21.24
CA ILE A 477 8.42 -5.43 -21.17
C ILE A 477 7.47 -4.80 -22.20
N GLU A 478 7.37 -5.38 -23.39
CA GLU A 478 6.39 -4.97 -24.41
C GLU A 478 4.95 -5.10 -23.90
N THR A 479 4.61 -6.24 -23.30
CA THR A 479 3.26 -6.48 -22.76
C THR A 479 2.93 -5.54 -21.60
N VAL A 480 3.88 -5.27 -20.71
CA VAL A 480 3.70 -4.29 -19.61
C VAL A 480 3.57 -2.87 -20.15
N GLY A 481 4.40 -2.51 -21.15
CA GLY A 481 4.40 -1.19 -21.77
C GLY A 481 3.19 -0.88 -22.63
N ASN A 482 2.50 -1.90 -23.13
CA ASN A 482 1.27 -1.78 -23.90
C ASN A 482 -0.01 -1.84 -23.05
N ASP A 483 0.09 -1.98 -21.73
CA ASP A 483 -1.07 -1.96 -20.85
C ASP A 483 -1.84 -0.62 -20.95
N PRO A 484 -3.18 -0.62 -20.97
CA PRO A 484 -3.96 0.62 -21.09
C PRO A 484 -3.91 1.51 -19.83
N ARG A 485 -3.49 0.99 -18.68
CA ARG A 485 -3.47 1.75 -17.41
C ARG A 485 -2.14 2.49 -17.24
N CYS A 486 -2.23 3.78 -16.95
CA CYS A 486 -1.05 4.65 -16.89
C CYS A 486 -0.05 4.29 -15.79
N ASP A 487 -0.54 3.81 -14.66
CA ASP A 487 0.29 3.38 -13.54
C ASP A 487 1.11 2.12 -13.86
N VAL A 488 0.63 1.26 -14.77
CA VAL A 488 1.32 0.03 -15.18
C VAL A 488 2.43 0.34 -16.17
N HIS A 489 2.11 0.94 -17.31
CA HIS A 489 3.13 1.15 -18.34
C HIS A 489 4.15 2.25 -17.94
N GLN A 490 3.92 3.02 -16.87
CA GLN A 490 4.94 3.89 -16.28
C GLN A 490 6.05 3.13 -15.54
N THR A 491 5.85 1.86 -15.16
CA THR A 491 6.85 1.07 -14.44
C THR A 491 8.06 0.72 -15.31
N VAL A 492 7.96 0.86 -16.63
CA VAL A 492 9.08 0.70 -17.57
C VAL A 492 10.10 1.83 -17.46
N LEU A 493 9.72 2.97 -16.87
CA LEU A 493 10.60 4.11 -16.61
C LEU A 493 11.46 3.89 -15.35
N GLY A 494 12.45 4.74 -15.12
CA GLY A 494 13.22 4.73 -13.88
C GLY A 494 12.41 5.25 -12.68
N ILE A 495 12.70 4.76 -11.47
CA ILE A 495 12.01 5.21 -10.23
C ILE A 495 12.33 6.67 -9.90
N ARG A 496 13.55 7.11 -10.20
CA ARG A 496 14.07 8.44 -9.86
C ARG A 496 14.89 8.99 -11.00
N ASP A 497 14.97 10.32 -11.06
CA ASP A 497 15.78 11.04 -12.04
C ASP A 497 17.24 10.54 -11.96
N GLY A 498 17.77 10.06 -13.09
CA GLY A 498 19.13 9.53 -13.21
C GLY A 498 19.30 8.02 -12.97
N LYS A 499 18.25 7.27 -12.61
CA LYS A 499 18.27 5.80 -12.63
C LYS A 499 17.61 5.27 -13.90
N GLU A 500 18.30 4.40 -14.61
CA GLU A 500 17.79 3.77 -15.81
C GLU A 500 16.67 2.78 -15.50
N GLY A 501 15.66 2.75 -16.35
CA GLY A 501 14.57 1.78 -16.36
C GLY A 501 14.61 0.94 -17.63
N TRP A 502 13.70 -0.03 -17.76
CA TRP A 502 13.60 -0.88 -18.94
C TRP A 502 13.52 -0.11 -20.25
N PHE A 503 12.82 1.04 -20.25
CA PHE A 503 12.77 1.96 -21.39
C PHE A 503 14.14 2.43 -21.88
N HIS A 504 15.08 2.67 -20.95
CA HIS A 504 16.42 3.14 -21.28
C HIS A 504 17.30 1.99 -21.81
N LEU A 505 17.15 0.78 -21.26
CA LEU A 505 17.93 -0.38 -21.69
C LEU A 505 17.66 -0.79 -23.15
N TYR A 506 16.41 -0.69 -23.61
CA TYR A 506 16.00 -1.04 -24.97
C TYR A 506 16.11 0.14 -25.95
N CYS A 507 16.63 1.30 -25.54
CA CYS A 507 16.82 2.42 -26.47
C CYS A 507 17.84 2.05 -27.57
N PRO A 508 17.77 2.63 -28.78
CA PRO A 508 18.78 2.43 -29.81
C PRO A 508 20.21 2.68 -29.27
N GLY A 509 21.06 1.66 -29.31
CA GLY A 509 22.42 1.69 -28.75
C GLY A 509 22.53 1.30 -27.27
N GLY A 510 21.41 1.01 -26.61
CA GLY A 510 21.36 0.45 -25.27
C GLY A 510 21.71 -1.04 -25.22
N ILE A 511 22.09 -1.52 -24.03
CA ILE A 511 22.64 -2.87 -23.81
C ILE A 511 21.63 -3.98 -24.18
N ALA A 512 20.32 -3.72 -24.06
CA ALA A 512 19.27 -4.69 -24.32
C ALA A 512 18.63 -4.56 -25.72
N CYS A 513 19.05 -3.57 -26.52
CA CYS A 513 18.44 -3.28 -27.81
C CYS A 513 18.94 -4.26 -28.90
N ASP A 514 18.13 -5.28 -29.21
CA ASP A 514 18.41 -6.28 -30.25
C ASP A 514 17.65 -6.03 -31.58
N ASP A 515 16.78 -5.02 -31.64
CA ASP A 515 15.81 -4.82 -32.72
C ASP A 515 15.79 -3.41 -33.29
N ASP A 516 16.94 -2.75 -33.30
CA ASP A 516 17.07 -1.44 -33.92
C ASP A 516 16.14 -0.37 -33.30
N GLY A 517 15.65 -0.59 -32.07
CA GLY A 517 14.76 0.30 -31.34
C GLY A 517 13.26 0.05 -31.58
N GLY A 518 12.88 -1.12 -32.10
CA GLY A 518 11.50 -1.52 -32.32
C GLY A 518 10.67 -1.43 -31.03
N LEU A 519 11.06 -2.15 -29.98
CA LEU A 519 10.40 -2.09 -28.67
C LEU A 519 10.40 -0.66 -28.10
N PHE A 520 11.53 0.04 -28.17
CA PHE A 520 11.63 1.42 -27.69
C PHE A 520 10.57 2.32 -28.35
N SER A 521 10.34 2.19 -29.66
CA SER A 521 9.34 2.99 -30.37
C SER A 521 7.91 2.72 -29.92
N ILE A 522 7.58 1.46 -29.61
CA ILE A 522 6.28 1.05 -29.07
C ILE A 522 6.08 1.69 -27.68
N LEU A 523 7.07 1.55 -26.80
CA LEU A 523 7.04 2.15 -25.47
C LEU A 523 6.94 3.68 -25.55
N LEU A 524 7.71 4.30 -26.46
CA LEU A 524 7.72 5.75 -26.68
C LEU A 524 6.34 6.26 -27.09
N LYS A 525 5.69 5.57 -28.04
CA LYS A 525 4.32 5.89 -28.47
C LYS A 525 3.35 5.85 -27.29
N ARG A 526 3.34 4.76 -26.52
CA ARG A 526 2.45 4.59 -25.36
C ARG A 526 2.68 5.64 -24.28
N LEU A 527 3.94 5.96 -23.99
CA LEU A 527 4.28 7.00 -23.03
C LEU A 527 3.83 8.39 -23.50
N MET A 528 3.96 8.69 -24.78
CA MET A 528 3.49 9.96 -25.37
C MET A 528 1.97 10.08 -25.43
N GLU A 529 1.25 8.97 -25.56
CA GLU A 529 -0.22 8.90 -25.51
C GLU A 529 -0.78 9.02 -24.08
N CYS A 530 0.02 8.76 -23.03
CA CYS A 530 -0.46 8.85 -21.65
C CYS A 530 -0.21 10.22 -21.00
N CYS A 531 -0.50 10.29 -19.69
CA CYS A 531 -0.18 11.41 -18.79
C CYS A 531 1.30 11.82 -18.79
N CYS A 532 2.20 11.09 -19.45
CA CYS A 532 3.62 11.41 -19.57
C CYS A 532 3.94 12.43 -20.67
N ARG A 533 2.96 12.95 -21.45
CA ARG A 533 3.15 14.16 -22.28
C ARG A 533 3.33 15.44 -21.45
N ARG A 534 4.07 15.36 -20.34
CA ARG A 534 4.38 16.47 -19.44
C ARG A 534 5.82 16.89 -19.65
N LYS A 535 6.09 18.17 -19.41
CA LYS A 535 7.43 18.77 -19.48
C LYS A 535 8.49 17.94 -18.74
N LYS A 536 8.13 17.31 -17.61
CA LYS A 536 9.03 16.47 -16.81
C LYS A 536 9.56 15.23 -17.56
N PHE A 537 8.70 14.48 -18.25
CA PHE A 537 9.15 13.32 -19.04
C PHE A 537 9.99 13.77 -20.24
N LEU A 538 9.55 14.81 -20.96
CA LEU A 538 10.34 15.38 -22.06
C LEU A 538 11.71 15.91 -21.60
N GLN A 539 11.81 16.45 -20.38
CA GLN A 539 13.09 16.81 -19.76
C GLN A 539 13.99 15.58 -19.56
N SER A 540 13.44 14.44 -19.12
CA SER A 540 14.21 13.19 -19.02
C SER A 540 14.67 12.67 -20.39
N MET A 541 13.90 12.94 -21.46
CA MET A 541 14.25 12.60 -22.84
C MET A 541 15.44 13.39 -23.40
N SER A 542 15.90 14.46 -22.74
CA SER A 542 17.04 15.27 -23.20
C SER A 542 18.32 14.45 -23.44
N LYS A 543 18.52 13.36 -22.68
CA LYS A 543 19.66 12.44 -22.85
C LYS A 543 19.48 11.42 -23.97
N MET A 544 18.24 11.25 -24.48
CA MET A 544 17.85 10.24 -25.47
C MET A 544 17.41 10.86 -26.81
N ILE A 545 17.80 12.11 -27.08
CA ILE A 545 17.48 12.79 -28.33
C ILE A 545 18.17 12.14 -29.52
N SER A 546 19.43 11.74 -29.39
CA SER A 546 20.17 11.10 -30.49
C SER A 546 19.52 9.78 -30.94
N PRO A 547 19.13 8.85 -30.04
CA PRO A 547 18.30 7.70 -30.41
C PRO A 547 16.97 8.07 -31.09
N CYS A 548 16.28 9.12 -30.63
CA CYS A 548 15.04 9.57 -31.26
C CYS A 548 15.29 10.13 -32.68
N MET A 549 16.40 10.84 -32.90
CA MET A 549 16.78 11.32 -34.23
C MET A 549 17.05 10.16 -35.19
N LEU A 550 17.74 9.10 -34.72
CA LEU A 550 17.97 7.89 -35.53
C LEU A 550 16.67 7.21 -35.94
N LEU A 551 15.70 7.08 -35.01
CA LEU A 551 14.39 6.50 -35.32
C LEU A 551 13.55 7.41 -36.22
N ALA A 552 13.63 8.73 -36.06
CA ALA A 552 12.95 9.67 -36.94
C ALA A 552 13.48 9.57 -38.39
N LEU A 553 14.78 9.37 -38.61
CA LEU A 553 15.33 9.10 -39.95
C LEU A 553 14.83 7.78 -40.57
N ARG A 554 14.37 6.84 -39.73
CA ARG A 554 13.73 5.58 -40.14
C ARG A 554 12.19 5.71 -40.25
N GLU A 555 11.69 6.95 -40.35
CA GLU A 555 10.26 7.26 -40.47
C GLU A 555 9.39 6.83 -39.28
N ASN A 556 9.96 6.74 -38.08
CA ASN A 556 9.19 6.45 -36.88
C ASN A 556 8.40 7.67 -36.37
N GLU A 557 7.07 7.61 -36.48
CA GLU A 557 6.14 8.68 -36.09
C GLU A 557 6.30 9.10 -34.61
N ALA A 558 6.38 8.14 -33.69
CA ALA A 558 6.47 8.44 -32.26
C ALA A 558 7.76 9.20 -31.90
N ALA A 559 8.88 8.87 -32.56
CA ALA A 559 10.13 9.59 -32.40
C ALA A 559 10.03 11.02 -32.95
N MET A 560 9.41 11.22 -34.12
CA MET A 560 9.17 12.55 -34.68
C MET A 560 8.27 13.41 -33.79
N ASP A 561 7.22 12.82 -33.21
CA ASP A 561 6.33 13.47 -32.24
C ASP A 561 7.10 13.98 -31.02
N VAL A 562 8.03 13.17 -30.50
CA VAL A 562 8.88 13.56 -29.37
C VAL A 562 9.80 14.70 -29.75
N LEU A 563 10.46 14.63 -30.91
CA LEU A 563 11.32 15.72 -31.40
C LEU A 563 10.51 17.03 -31.55
N CYS A 564 9.31 16.96 -32.12
CA CYS A 564 8.41 18.11 -32.23
C CYS A 564 8.00 18.65 -30.85
N ALA A 565 7.64 17.78 -29.91
CA ALA A 565 7.28 18.20 -28.54
C ALA A 565 8.46 18.84 -27.80
N VAL A 566 9.68 18.29 -27.93
CA VAL A 566 10.90 18.84 -27.32
C VAL A 566 11.20 20.24 -27.87
N LEU A 567 10.99 20.47 -29.18
CA LEU A 567 11.09 21.79 -29.81
C LEU A 567 9.96 22.73 -29.35
N GLU A 568 8.72 22.24 -29.26
CA GLU A 568 7.54 23.02 -28.86
C GLU A 568 7.64 23.54 -27.42
N PHE A 569 8.14 22.71 -26.50
CA PHE A 569 8.29 23.05 -25.08
C PHE A 569 9.64 23.68 -24.72
N GLU A 570 10.49 23.94 -25.73
CA GLU A 570 11.83 24.50 -25.58
C GLU A 570 12.65 23.78 -24.50
N ILE A 571 12.64 22.44 -24.51
CA ILE A 571 13.30 21.63 -23.47
C ILE A 571 14.83 21.73 -23.55
N ILE A 572 15.36 21.84 -24.76
CA ILE A 572 16.79 21.92 -25.05
C ILE A 572 17.16 23.39 -25.25
N GLU A 573 18.25 23.85 -24.64
CA GLU A 573 18.74 25.22 -24.82
C GLU A 573 19.74 25.35 -25.99
N SER A 574 20.51 24.28 -26.26
CA SER A 574 21.52 24.25 -27.33
C SER A 574 20.90 24.50 -28.71
N ALA A 575 21.33 25.60 -29.35
CA ALA A 575 20.89 25.97 -30.69
C ALA A 575 21.33 24.93 -31.75
N ASP A 576 22.53 24.38 -31.61
CA ASP A 576 23.06 23.36 -32.52
C ASP A 576 22.21 22.09 -32.49
N LEU A 577 21.86 21.60 -31.30
CA LEU A 577 21.05 20.39 -31.16
C LEU A 577 19.61 20.63 -31.66
N LYS A 578 19.03 21.82 -31.45
CA LYS A 578 17.75 22.19 -32.07
C LYS A 578 17.84 22.13 -33.59
N MET A 579 18.90 22.68 -34.17
CA MET A 579 19.07 22.69 -35.62
C MET A 579 19.27 21.29 -36.20
N GLN A 580 19.99 20.42 -35.48
CA GLN A 580 20.11 19.00 -35.84
C GLN A 580 18.73 18.32 -35.85
N MET A 581 17.92 18.50 -34.82
CA MET A 581 16.57 17.93 -34.76
C MET A 581 15.68 18.43 -35.90
N ILE A 582 15.71 19.73 -36.19
CA ILE A 582 14.96 20.32 -37.30
C ILE A 582 15.42 19.72 -38.62
N THR A 583 16.73 19.63 -38.84
CA THR A 583 17.31 19.00 -40.05
C THR A 583 16.86 17.55 -40.18
N THR A 584 16.89 16.78 -39.09
CA THR A 584 16.41 15.39 -39.05
C THR A 584 14.93 15.28 -39.43
N LEU A 585 14.06 16.13 -38.86
CA LEU A 585 12.63 16.15 -39.21
C LEU A 585 12.44 16.50 -40.69
N GLN A 586 13.18 17.49 -41.20
CA GLN A 586 13.11 17.93 -42.59
C GLN A 586 13.70 16.94 -43.60
N SER A 587 14.47 15.94 -43.17
CA SER A 587 15.00 14.89 -44.04
C SER A 587 13.97 13.84 -44.46
N THR A 588 12.79 13.80 -43.83
CA THR A 588 11.72 12.83 -44.13
C THR A 588 10.43 13.55 -44.53
N GLU A 589 9.60 12.95 -45.38
CA GLU A 589 8.33 13.59 -45.80
C GLU A 589 7.36 13.75 -44.63
N HIS A 590 7.18 12.73 -43.79
CA HIS A 590 6.34 12.83 -42.59
C HIS A 590 6.87 13.89 -41.60
N GLY A 591 8.17 13.92 -41.34
CA GLY A 591 8.77 14.89 -40.43
C GLY A 591 8.63 16.34 -40.91
N LYS A 592 8.71 16.59 -42.23
CA LYS A 592 8.43 17.91 -42.82
C LYS A 592 7.01 18.37 -42.51
N HIS A 593 6.01 17.50 -42.70
CA HIS A 593 4.61 17.83 -42.39
C HIS A 593 4.40 18.13 -40.91
N MET A 594 4.97 17.31 -40.02
CA MET A 594 4.86 17.50 -38.57
C MET A 594 5.52 18.79 -38.10
N TYR A 595 6.72 19.09 -38.63
CA TYR A 595 7.43 20.33 -38.31
C TYR A 595 6.72 21.57 -38.86
N ALA A 596 6.15 21.50 -40.07
CA ALA A 596 5.34 22.58 -40.62
C ALA A 596 4.11 22.87 -39.75
N ALA A 597 3.41 21.82 -39.31
CA ALA A 597 2.28 21.95 -38.38
C ALA A 597 2.70 22.56 -37.03
N LEU A 598 3.88 22.19 -36.51
CA LEU A 598 4.45 22.82 -35.30
C LEU A 598 4.68 24.33 -35.51
N CYS A 599 5.32 24.72 -36.61
CA CYS A 599 5.57 26.12 -36.95
C CYS A 599 4.26 26.91 -37.09
N GLU A 600 3.24 26.33 -37.74
CA GLU A 600 1.93 26.96 -37.87
C GLU A 600 1.27 27.18 -36.50
N ARG A 601 1.29 26.17 -35.62
CA ARG A 601 0.80 26.32 -34.23
C ARG A 601 1.53 27.42 -33.47
N GLN A 602 2.85 27.52 -33.62
CA GLN A 602 3.64 28.58 -32.98
C GLN A 602 3.27 29.98 -33.51
N ILE A 603 3.02 30.12 -34.82
CA ILE A 603 2.56 31.38 -35.42
C ILE A 603 1.17 31.73 -34.87
N GLN A 604 0.22 30.80 -34.89
CA GLN A 604 -1.13 31.01 -34.36
C GLN A 604 -1.10 31.41 -32.87
N LEU A 605 -0.24 30.80 -32.07
CA LEU A 605 -0.06 31.16 -30.66
C LEU A 605 0.49 32.59 -30.51
N ARG A 606 1.50 32.98 -31.30
CA ARG A 606 2.05 34.34 -31.30
C ARG A 606 1.00 35.36 -31.73
N GLU A 607 0.22 35.06 -32.77
CA GLU A 607 -0.89 35.92 -33.18
C GLU A 607 -1.96 36.06 -32.10
N LEU A 608 -2.30 34.95 -31.41
CA LEU A 608 -3.24 34.99 -30.29
C LEU A 608 -2.70 35.86 -29.14
N GLN A 609 -1.41 35.72 -28.82
CA GLN A 609 -0.75 36.54 -27.81
C GLN A 609 -0.72 38.02 -28.21
N GLN A 610 -0.42 38.35 -29.47
CA GLN A 610 -0.48 39.71 -30.02
C GLN A 610 -1.90 40.28 -29.97
N LYS A 611 -2.92 39.44 -30.21
CA LYS A 611 -4.35 39.78 -30.08
C LYS A 611 -4.83 39.78 -28.62
N GLY A 612 -3.93 39.81 -27.63
CA GLY A 612 -4.25 39.98 -26.21
C GLY A 612 -4.70 38.72 -25.47
N GLY A 613 -4.57 37.54 -26.09
CA GLY A 613 -4.83 36.23 -25.48
C GLY A 613 -6.25 35.69 -25.67
N PRO A 614 -6.56 34.55 -25.02
CA PRO A 614 -7.87 33.94 -25.09
C PRO A 614 -8.92 34.78 -24.34
N ARG A 615 -10.17 34.78 -24.83
CA ARG A 615 -11.32 35.40 -24.14
C ARG A 615 -11.93 34.51 -23.05
N LYS A 616 -11.78 33.20 -23.18
CA LYS A 616 -12.31 32.21 -22.24
C LYS A 616 -11.23 31.20 -21.88
N LEU A 617 -11.12 30.84 -20.61
CA LEU A 617 -10.15 29.89 -20.11
C LEU A 617 -10.72 29.08 -18.94
N THR A 618 -10.39 27.79 -18.91
CA THR A 618 -10.73 26.87 -17.82
C THR A 618 -9.48 26.12 -17.38
N LEU A 619 -9.23 26.05 -16.08
CA LEU A 619 -8.10 25.29 -15.53
C LEU A 619 -8.53 23.87 -15.11
N PRO A 620 -7.64 22.87 -15.22
CA PRO A 620 -7.88 21.51 -14.71
C PRO A 620 -8.08 21.47 -13.19
N SER A 621 -8.88 20.54 -12.68
CA SER A 621 -9.22 20.41 -11.24
C SER A 621 -8.02 20.22 -10.28
N LYS A 622 -6.86 19.80 -10.79
CA LYS A 622 -5.63 19.67 -9.97
C LYS A 622 -4.81 20.96 -9.89
N SER A 623 -5.26 22.04 -10.53
CA SER A 623 -4.50 23.29 -10.60
C SER A 623 -4.45 23.99 -9.25
N THR A 624 -3.31 24.60 -8.96
CA THR A 624 -3.02 25.34 -7.72
C THR A 624 -2.82 26.83 -7.99
N ASP A 625 -2.67 27.64 -6.95
CA ASP A 625 -2.33 29.07 -7.07
C ASP A 625 -1.05 29.29 -7.89
N ALA A 626 -0.04 28.43 -7.70
CA ALA A 626 1.22 28.49 -8.44
C ALA A 626 1.05 28.23 -9.94
N ASP A 627 0.15 27.31 -10.31
CA ASP A 627 -0.15 27.02 -11.71
C ASP A 627 -0.84 28.22 -12.39
N LEU A 628 -1.79 28.85 -11.70
CA LEU A 628 -2.46 30.06 -12.19
C LEU A 628 -1.45 31.21 -12.36
N ALA A 629 -0.63 31.48 -11.34
CA ALA A 629 0.36 32.55 -11.38
C ALA A 629 1.36 32.34 -12.53
N LYS A 630 1.87 31.12 -12.68
CA LYS A 630 2.79 30.77 -13.75
C LYS A 630 2.17 30.97 -15.13
N MET A 631 0.91 30.53 -15.30
CA MET A 631 0.18 30.70 -16.55
C MET A 631 0.01 32.18 -16.90
N LEU A 632 -0.45 33.00 -15.95
CA LEU A 632 -0.66 34.43 -16.16
C LEU A 632 0.66 35.20 -16.39
N CYS A 633 1.76 34.78 -15.78
CA CYS A 633 3.09 35.36 -16.04
C CYS A 633 3.67 35.02 -17.42
N SER A 634 3.23 33.93 -18.05
CA SER A 634 3.80 33.43 -19.31
C SER A 634 3.16 33.98 -20.59
N GLY A 635 2.15 34.85 -20.50
CA GLY A 635 1.44 35.32 -21.69
C GLY A 635 0.61 36.58 -21.49
N SER A 636 0.08 37.10 -22.60
CA SER A 636 -0.87 38.21 -22.57
C SER A 636 -2.29 37.67 -22.37
N PHE A 637 -2.91 37.98 -21.22
CA PHE A 637 -4.30 37.62 -20.89
C PHE A 637 -5.20 38.85 -20.72
N GLY A 638 -4.81 39.99 -21.30
CA GLY A 638 -5.55 41.25 -21.19
C GLY A 638 -6.99 41.19 -21.71
N ASN A 639 -7.29 40.26 -22.63
CA ASN A 639 -8.63 40.08 -23.22
C ASN A 639 -9.44 38.95 -22.56
N LEU A 640 -8.95 38.36 -21.46
CA LEU A 640 -9.65 37.29 -20.78
C LEU A 640 -10.92 37.81 -20.10
N GLU A 641 -12.08 37.41 -20.62
CA GLU A 641 -13.41 37.82 -20.14
C GLU A 641 -14.05 36.77 -19.24
N CYS A 642 -13.71 35.49 -19.43
CA CYS A 642 -14.27 34.36 -18.70
C CYS A 642 -13.17 33.43 -18.19
N LEU A 643 -13.11 33.26 -16.87
CA LEU A 643 -12.19 32.34 -16.22
C LEU A 643 -12.97 31.37 -15.33
N SER A 644 -12.78 30.08 -15.56
CA SER A 644 -13.31 29.03 -14.70
C SER A 644 -12.18 28.30 -13.96
N LEU A 645 -12.25 28.37 -12.63
CA LEU A 645 -11.39 27.69 -11.66
C LEU A 645 -12.18 26.68 -10.83
N ALA A 646 -13.36 26.25 -11.32
CA ALA A 646 -14.20 25.29 -10.62
C ALA A 646 -13.46 23.97 -10.35
N PHE A 647 -13.66 23.42 -9.16
CA PHE A 647 -13.05 22.18 -8.66
C PHE A 647 -11.52 22.19 -8.66
N THR A 648 -10.89 23.36 -8.66
CA THR A 648 -9.43 23.49 -8.55
C THR A 648 -8.97 23.59 -7.09
N GLN A 649 -7.67 23.46 -6.84
CA GLN A 649 -7.06 23.58 -5.51
C GLN A 649 -6.56 25.01 -5.21
N VAL A 650 -7.12 26.02 -5.88
CA VAL A 650 -6.77 27.42 -5.65
C VAL A 650 -7.31 27.92 -4.31
N THR A 651 -6.59 28.87 -3.71
CA THR A 651 -6.92 29.50 -2.43
C THR A 651 -7.08 31.01 -2.62
N SER A 652 -7.36 31.76 -1.54
CA SER A 652 -7.38 33.23 -1.59
C SER A 652 -6.07 33.87 -2.10
N ALA A 653 -4.95 33.13 -2.11
CA ALA A 653 -3.66 33.64 -2.60
C ALA A 653 -3.72 34.02 -4.09
N CYS A 654 -4.48 33.27 -4.91
CA CYS A 654 -4.62 33.57 -6.35
C CYS A 654 -5.28 34.92 -6.64
N ALA A 655 -5.96 35.55 -5.67
CA ALA A 655 -6.61 36.83 -5.88
C ALA A 655 -5.62 37.91 -6.36
N ASN A 656 -4.37 37.89 -5.89
CA ASN A 656 -3.32 38.81 -6.34
C ASN A 656 -3.00 38.71 -7.84
N ASP A 657 -3.25 37.54 -8.45
CA ASP A 657 -3.06 37.34 -9.88
C ASP A 657 -4.34 37.60 -10.66
N LEU A 658 -5.50 37.24 -10.09
CA LEU A 658 -6.81 37.50 -10.70
C LEU A 658 -7.09 38.98 -10.92
N VAL A 659 -6.65 39.85 -9.99
CA VAL A 659 -6.83 41.31 -10.14
C VAL A 659 -6.06 41.91 -11.31
N LYS A 660 -5.09 41.17 -11.88
CA LYS A 660 -4.33 41.57 -13.07
C LYS A 660 -5.09 41.35 -14.38
N LEU A 661 -6.34 40.87 -14.33
CA LEU A 661 -7.19 40.58 -15.49
C LEU A 661 -8.21 41.71 -15.73
N PRO A 662 -7.87 42.79 -16.46
CA PRO A 662 -8.66 44.02 -16.54
C PRO A 662 -9.99 43.87 -17.29
N SER A 663 -10.16 42.78 -18.04
CA SER A 663 -11.33 42.50 -18.87
C SER A 663 -12.25 41.43 -18.28
N LEU A 664 -11.96 40.90 -17.09
CA LEU A 664 -12.68 39.78 -16.52
C LEU A 664 -14.14 40.16 -16.19
N ARG A 665 -15.09 39.39 -16.74
CA ARG A 665 -16.54 39.58 -16.57
C ARG A 665 -17.21 38.38 -15.91
N TYR A 666 -16.65 37.19 -16.10
CA TYR A 666 -17.13 35.94 -15.53
C TYR A 666 -15.99 35.26 -14.77
N LEU A 667 -16.23 34.96 -13.50
CA LEU A 667 -15.33 34.20 -12.65
C LEU A 667 -16.09 33.07 -11.95
N ASN A 668 -15.63 31.84 -12.14
CA ASN A 668 -16.19 30.67 -11.47
C ASN A 668 -15.16 30.05 -10.52
N LEU A 669 -15.47 30.05 -9.22
CA LEU A 669 -14.66 29.53 -8.12
C LEU A 669 -15.36 28.38 -7.38
N TRP A 670 -16.33 27.71 -8.02
CA TRP A 670 -17.09 26.63 -7.40
C TRP A 670 -16.19 25.53 -6.83
N SER A 671 -16.41 25.15 -5.57
CA SER A 671 -15.72 24.04 -4.90
C SER A 671 -14.20 24.26 -4.88
N THR A 672 -13.79 25.45 -4.43
CA THR A 672 -12.39 25.85 -4.23
C THR A 672 -12.17 26.25 -2.77
N GLN A 673 -10.91 26.42 -2.36
CA GLN A 673 -10.56 26.90 -1.01
C GLN A 673 -10.49 28.44 -0.95
N PHE A 674 -11.24 29.13 -1.79
CA PHE A 674 -11.27 30.58 -1.89
C PHE A 674 -12.10 31.20 -0.74
N GLY A 675 -11.54 32.16 -0.01
CA GLY A 675 -12.16 32.73 1.20
C GLY A 675 -12.21 34.25 1.24
N ASP A 676 -12.60 34.79 2.40
CA ASP A 676 -12.96 36.20 2.59
C ASP A 676 -11.87 37.20 2.18
N THR A 677 -10.60 36.90 2.47
CA THR A 677 -9.46 37.77 2.15
C THR A 677 -9.28 37.95 0.65
N GLY A 678 -9.45 36.86 -0.12
CA GLY A 678 -9.39 36.91 -1.57
C GLY A 678 -10.58 37.67 -2.13
N LEU A 679 -11.77 37.42 -1.58
CA LEU A 679 -13.00 38.06 -2.03
C LEU A 679 -12.98 39.58 -1.86
N GLN A 680 -12.46 40.05 -0.73
CA GLN A 680 -12.25 41.47 -0.48
C GLN A 680 -11.35 42.10 -1.56
N LEU A 681 -10.21 41.46 -1.87
CA LEU A 681 -9.29 41.96 -2.89
C LEU A 681 -9.94 42.00 -4.29
N LEU A 682 -10.71 40.96 -4.66
CA LEU A 682 -11.47 40.98 -5.91
C LEU A 682 -12.49 42.11 -5.93
N SER A 683 -13.16 42.39 -4.81
CA SER A 683 -14.18 43.44 -4.71
C SER A 683 -13.61 44.85 -4.87
N GLU A 684 -12.34 45.06 -4.52
CA GLU A 684 -11.65 46.35 -4.65
C GLU A 684 -11.21 46.61 -6.10
N HIS A 685 -10.77 45.58 -6.83
CA HIS A 685 -10.13 45.74 -8.13
C HIS A 685 -10.98 45.32 -9.35
N LEU A 686 -11.86 44.32 -9.23
CA LEU A 686 -12.60 43.75 -10.36
C LEU A 686 -14.00 44.38 -10.56
N GLN A 687 -14.05 45.70 -10.69
CA GLN A 687 -15.31 46.46 -10.79
C GLN A 687 -16.17 46.15 -12.03
N LYS A 688 -15.62 45.47 -13.02
CA LYS A 688 -16.31 45.06 -14.27
C LYS A 688 -16.91 43.66 -14.20
N LEU A 689 -16.69 42.91 -13.11
CA LEU A 689 -17.18 41.54 -13.00
C LEU A 689 -18.72 41.53 -12.97
N GLN A 690 -19.32 40.66 -13.77
CA GLN A 690 -20.77 40.54 -13.94
C GLN A 690 -21.32 39.24 -13.39
N VAL A 691 -20.53 38.16 -13.46
CA VAL A 691 -20.91 36.84 -12.98
C VAL A 691 -19.84 36.32 -12.05
N LEU A 692 -20.24 35.99 -10.84
CA LEU A 692 -19.37 35.40 -9.82
C LEU A 692 -20.04 34.15 -9.25
N ASN A 693 -19.36 33.01 -9.34
CA ASN A 693 -19.80 31.77 -8.73
C ASN A 693 -18.88 31.39 -7.57
N LEU A 694 -19.41 31.39 -6.35
CA LEU A 694 -18.76 31.05 -5.09
C LEU A 694 -19.39 29.81 -4.44
N CYS A 695 -20.14 29.01 -5.21
CA CYS A 695 -20.78 27.81 -4.71
C CYS A 695 -19.77 26.90 -3.98
N GLU A 696 -20.15 26.35 -2.81
CA GLU A 696 -19.29 25.48 -1.99
C GLU A 696 -17.89 26.07 -1.71
N THR A 697 -17.80 27.36 -1.39
CA THR A 697 -16.55 27.99 -0.92
C THR A 697 -16.67 28.38 0.56
N PRO A 698 -15.55 28.41 1.32
CA PRO A 698 -15.55 28.75 2.75
C PRO A 698 -15.77 30.25 3.05
N VAL A 699 -16.35 31.02 2.12
CA VAL A 699 -16.64 32.44 2.31
C VAL A 699 -17.74 32.64 3.36
N THR A 700 -17.60 33.69 4.16
CA THR A 700 -18.52 34.06 5.25
C THR A 700 -19.11 35.45 5.01
N ASP A 701 -20.06 35.83 5.86
CA ASP A 701 -20.64 37.19 5.91
C ASP A 701 -19.60 38.32 5.85
N ARG A 702 -18.41 38.12 6.45
CA ARG A 702 -17.33 39.12 6.44
C ARG A 702 -16.84 39.38 5.01
N GLY A 703 -16.54 38.33 4.25
CA GLY A 703 -16.12 38.44 2.86
C GLY A 703 -17.27 38.88 1.97
N LEU A 704 -18.44 38.29 2.14
CA LEU A 704 -19.62 38.57 1.30
C LEU A 704 -20.05 40.04 1.39
N SER A 705 -19.96 40.66 2.56
CA SER A 705 -20.25 42.09 2.73
C SER A 705 -19.41 43.02 1.83
N SER A 706 -18.20 42.59 1.43
CA SER A 706 -17.34 43.37 0.52
C SER A 706 -17.89 43.44 -0.91
N LEU A 707 -18.68 42.45 -1.33
CA LEU A 707 -19.31 42.41 -2.66
C LEU A 707 -20.23 43.60 -2.93
N ALA A 708 -20.70 44.29 -1.88
CA ALA A 708 -21.49 45.51 -2.01
C ALA A 708 -20.80 46.63 -2.82
N ALA A 709 -19.47 46.59 -2.95
CA ALA A 709 -18.71 47.52 -3.79
C ALA A 709 -18.84 47.22 -5.30
N MET A 710 -19.13 45.97 -5.69
CA MET A 710 -19.08 45.49 -7.07
C MET A 710 -20.40 45.76 -7.82
N LYS A 711 -20.65 47.03 -8.17
CA LYS A 711 -21.93 47.48 -8.77
C LYS A 711 -22.27 46.88 -10.15
N SER A 712 -21.31 46.26 -10.82
CA SER A 712 -21.51 45.60 -12.12
C SER A 712 -22.02 44.16 -12.02
N LEU A 713 -22.07 43.57 -10.82
CA LEU A 713 -22.55 42.20 -10.63
C LEU A 713 -24.01 42.04 -11.02
N ARG A 714 -24.28 41.03 -11.86
CA ARG A 714 -25.61 40.68 -12.37
C ARG A 714 -26.03 39.29 -11.92
N LYS A 715 -25.09 38.36 -11.82
CA LYS A 715 -25.34 36.98 -11.38
C LYS A 715 -24.37 36.59 -10.28
N LEU A 716 -24.89 36.13 -9.16
CA LEU A 716 -24.12 35.71 -8.01
C LEU A 716 -24.62 34.33 -7.54
N ASN A 717 -23.72 33.37 -7.42
CA ASN A 717 -24.06 32.07 -6.85
C ASN A 717 -23.31 31.89 -5.52
N LEU A 718 -24.08 31.83 -4.43
CA LEU A 718 -23.64 31.69 -3.04
C LEU A 718 -24.13 30.37 -2.43
N ASN A 719 -24.57 29.42 -3.26
CA ASN A 719 -25.07 28.14 -2.81
C ASN A 719 -24.05 27.41 -1.93
N SER A 720 -24.50 26.86 -0.80
CA SER A 720 -23.63 26.13 0.15
C SER A 720 -22.44 26.96 0.66
N THR A 721 -22.66 28.25 0.96
CA THR A 721 -21.71 29.14 1.65
C THR A 721 -22.20 29.51 3.06
N HIS A 722 -21.36 30.16 3.88
CA HIS A 722 -21.73 30.62 5.22
C HIS A 722 -22.39 32.02 5.22
N LEU A 723 -23.44 32.18 4.41
CA LEU A 723 -24.23 33.41 4.28
C LEU A 723 -25.39 33.42 5.28
N SER A 724 -25.51 34.50 6.07
CA SER A 724 -26.69 34.76 6.92
C SER A 724 -27.75 35.63 6.24
N ALA A 725 -28.99 35.52 6.72
CA ALA A 725 -30.12 36.32 6.22
C ALA A 725 -29.88 37.84 6.33
N LEU A 726 -29.20 38.31 7.39
CA LEU A 726 -28.91 39.74 7.58
C LEU A 726 -27.98 40.28 6.49
N THR A 727 -26.90 39.55 6.18
CA THR A 727 -25.95 39.94 5.14
C THR A 727 -26.60 39.87 3.77
N PHE A 728 -27.46 38.88 3.52
CA PHE A 728 -28.16 38.73 2.26
C PHE A 728 -29.06 39.94 1.95
N GLU A 729 -29.88 40.37 2.91
CA GLU A 729 -30.72 41.57 2.75
C GLU A 729 -29.87 42.82 2.48
N GLY A 730 -28.76 42.97 3.21
CA GLY A 730 -27.81 44.07 2.99
C GLY A 730 -27.15 44.05 1.60
N LEU A 731 -26.88 42.86 1.04
CA LEU A 731 -26.36 42.73 -0.32
C LEU A 731 -27.41 43.07 -1.38
N LYS A 732 -28.65 42.62 -1.18
CA LYS A 732 -29.77 42.90 -2.08
C LYS A 732 -30.08 44.41 -2.16
N GLU A 733 -30.02 45.12 -1.04
CA GLU A 733 -30.18 46.57 -1.01
C GLU A 733 -29.03 47.29 -1.74
N LYS A 734 -27.78 46.85 -1.51
CA LYS A 734 -26.58 47.51 -2.04
C LYS A 734 -26.26 47.14 -3.49
N LEU A 735 -26.82 46.06 -4.04
CA LEU A 735 -26.59 45.59 -5.40
C LEU A 735 -27.90 45.57 -6.23
N PRO A 736 -28.46 46.74 -6.58
CA PRO A 736 -29.73 46.84 -7.30
C PRO A 736 -29.69 46.30 -8.74
N ALA A 737 -28.49 46.11 -9.31
CA ALA A 737 -28.29 45.55 -10.64
C ALA A 737 -28.23 44.01 -10.67
N LEU A 738 -28.30 43.35 -9.50
CA LEU A 738 -28.24 41.90 -9.37
C LEU A 738 -29.55 41.29 -9.85
N GLN A 739 -29.48 40.48 -10.92
CA GLN A 739 -30.63 39.86 -11.59
C GLN A 739 -30.91 38.46 -11.05
N GLU A 740 -29.84 37.70 -10.77
CA GLU A 740 -29.92 36.32 -10.28
C GLU A 740 -28.99 36.16 -9.07
N CYS A 741 -29.54 35.70 -7.95
CA CYS A 741 -28.77 35.33 -6.77
C CYS A 741 -29.23 33.96 -6.27
N ASP A 742 -28.36 32.96 -6.32
CA ASP A 742 -28.64 31.63 -5.76
C ASP A 742 -28.06 31.54 -4.35
N VAL A 743 -28.92 31.34 -3.36
CA VAL A 743 -28.57 31.24 -1.93
C VAL A 743 -28.99 29.91 -1.32
N ARG A 744 -29.34 28.91 -2.13
CA ARG A 744 -29.78 27.59 -1.63
C ARG A 744 -28.72 26.97 -0.71
N TYR A 745 -29.19 26.27 0.32
CA TYR A 745 -28.34 25.62 1.32
C TYR A 745 -27.42 26.59 2.08
N THR A 746 -27.90 27.81 2.30
CA THR A 746 -27.32 28.79 3.24
C THR A 746 -28.34 29.09 4.34
N ASP A 747 -27.94 29.82 5.39
CA ASP A 747 -28.87 30.25 6.45
C ASP A 747 -29.87 31.32 5.97
N ALA A 748 -29.68 31.86 4.76
CA ALA A 748 -30.56 32.84 4.13
C ALA A 748 -31.63 32.23 3.19
N TRP A 749 -31.64 30.90 3.01
CA TRP A 749 -32.64 30.17 2.22
C TRP A 749 -33.83 29.74 3.08
#